data_AF-A0A485KT96-F1
#
_entry.id   AF-A0A485KT96-F1
#
_cell.length_a   1.000
_cell.length_b   1.000
_cell.length_c   1.000
_cell.angle_alpha   90.00
_cell.angle_beta   90.00
_cell.angle_gamma   90.00
#
_symmetry.space_group_name_H-M   'P 1'
#
loop_
_entity.id
_entity.type
_entity.pdbx_description
1 polymer ?
#
loop_
_entity_poly.entity_id
_entity_poly.type
_entity_poly.pdbx_seq_one_letter_code
_entity_poly.pdbx_strand_id
1 'polypeptide(L)'
;MYSGVGPISFDQSLGSSIRGRMLTFKEKLAHHLIPEWEAYYVNYSELKYHVKQIQRRQSFLNMSGNDYQETDEGAHLVKTSKPTHFEQEFLGECEKVDTWYCSRLDEYRQQFGLLQDQYAAAVAAREPVVPKELVATPDGEAFHLERHSIKQSFVELYKMLRMLQNFALLNYTALRKILKKHKKKCGDRFDKAHRALNDALHEYDFSHALPVKECIVQLEAYFAATFHENDRVLALAELDDWKDSTLNWQHVYIGLKMGICMILAMWLLWDDVMVVALRKDPSTPKLMQTKAYPFYRGNALFLFFLWLWGGTLYCWQSARINYRYICELDPHATADFSQVFEDASHLSILYFINFILYVEMEHQTLPEYFPRGYLPLSFCVYVFCYFASKEWGKQRRLARIIHDIILLPLFPVSYFHTLVTNYMTSAAKMNQDFAWSVCYFTTGEFLDTTTPESFCANDYYYVRVVVPLISALPLWWRCMQSLRRVYELKSWFPGVLNALKYALSQMVVLFGLFHSYYSPVQPSNTMQIGWIVLFVVSSLYSWLWDVVMDWGLGRPQYHFLGDGHMYSRKWIYYVAIAVDFVLIFSWTLALIPPTDEYSFMGFLLYLQPITMYLEPIRRSMWACFAMENEHLRNTLGFRKEKFIPLHFDRKPAKPDQEDTKHYAYKVGALAAVVVALSASAIFLF
;
A
#
# COMPACT_ATOMS: atom_id res chain seq x y z
N MET A 1 -11.73 51.52 -15.90
CA MET A 1 -10.29 51.86 -16.04
C MET A 1 -9.53 50.56 -16.25
N TYR A 2 -8.97 50.40 -17.45
CA TYR A 2 -7.76 49.63 -17.81
C TYR A 2 -7.55 48.25 -17.15
N SER A 3 -7.84 47.16 -17.87
CA SER A 3 -6.85 46.38 -18.64
C SER A 3 -5.81 45.66 -17.77
N GLY A 4 -5.93 44.35 -17.62
CA GLY A 4 -4.86 43.54 -17.01
C GLY A 4 -5.32 42.23 -16.39
N VAL A 5 -5.82 41.28 -17.19
CA VAL A 5 -5.77 39.86 -16.80
C VAL A 5 -5.20 39.12 -18.00
N GLY A 6 -3.88 39.00 -18.03
CA GLY A 6 -3.18 38.17 -19.01
C GLY A 6 -3.55 36.69 -18.84
N PRO A 7 -3.38 35.88 -19.88
CA PRO A 7 -3.51 34.44 -19.74
C PRO A 7 -2.50 33.94 -18.70
N ILE A 8 -2.98 33.15 -17.74
CA ILE A 8 -2.19 32.52 -16.68
C ILE A 8 -0.93 31.90 -17.30
N SER A 9 0.21 32.49 -16.99
CA SER A 9 1.52 32.01 -17.45
C SER A 9 1.83 30.70 -16.72
N PHE A 10 1.75 29.60 -17.45
CA PHE A 10 2.10 28.24 -17.02
C PHE A 10 3.59 28.02 -16.66
N ASP A 11 4.37 29.08 -16.40
CA ASP A 11 5.84 29.03 -16.28
C ASP A 11 6.42 29.60 -14.97
N GLN A 12 5.61 30.04 -13.99
CA GLN A 12 6.15 30.71 -12.79
C GLN A 12 6.24 29.91 -11.48
N SER A 13 5.88 28.63 -11.41
CA SER A 13 5.98 27.85 -10.16
C SER A 13 7.23 26.95 -10.03
N LEU A 14 8.19 27.00 -10.96
CA LEU A 14 9.40 26.16 -10.91
C LEU A 14 10.67 27.01 -10.88
N GLY A 15 10.80 27.77 -9.80
CA GLY A 15 12.04 28.39 -9.38
C GLY A 15 12.65 27.67 -8.18
N SER A 16 13.31 26.53 -8.40
CA SER A 16 14.63 26.21 -7.82
C SER A 16 14.95 24.71 -7.87
N SER A 17 16.14 24.46 -8.40
CA SER A 17 16.95 23.25 -8.29
C SER A 17 16.67 22.08 -9.25
N ILE A 18 17.79 21.60 -9.80
CA ILE A 18 18.00 20.48 -10.72
C ILE A 18 17.69 20.80 -12.18
N ARG A 19 18.76 20.81 -12.98
CA ARG A 19 18.86 21.01 -14.43
C ARG A 19 18.02 19.94 -15.17
N GLY A 20 16.70 20.09 -15.14
CA GLY A 20 15.72 19.16 -15.68
C GLY A 20 15.40 19.45 -17.15
N ARG A 21 15.39 18.39 -17.96
CA ARG A 21 14.94 18.41 -19.36
C ARG A 21 13.58 19.13 -19.46
N MET A 22 13.52 20.20 -20.24
CA MET A 22 12.29 20.96 -20.45
C MET A 22 11.22 20.04 -21.07
N LEU A 23 10.18 19.71 -20.29
CA LEU A 23 9.12 18.78 -20.70
C LEU A 23 8.44 19.29 -21.98
N THR A 24 8.30 18.40 -22.96
CA THR A 24 7.54 18.67 -24.18
C THR A 24 6.06 18.84 -23.84
N PHE A 25 5.31 19.62 -24.62
CA PHE A 25 3.88 19.79 -24.36
C PHE A 25 3.08 18.48 -24.33
N LYS A 26 3.54 17.44 -25.05
CA LYS A 26 2.94 16.10 -24.98
C LYS A 26 3.10 15.48 -23.59
N GLU A 27 4.29 15.60 -23.01
CA GLU A 27 4.58 15.11 -21.65
C GLU A 27 3.86 15.96 -20.60
N LYS A 28 3.81 17.30 -20.80
CA LYS A 28 3.01 18.18 -19.94
C LYS A 28 1.52 17.80 -19.99
N LEU A 29 0.94 17.53 -21.16
CA LEU A 29 -0.45 17.10 -21.28
C LEU A 29 -0.66 15.79 -20.52
N ALA A 30 0.17 14.77 -20.78
CA ALA A 30 0.07 13.46 -20.14
C ALA A 30 0.15 13.50 -18.60
N HIS A 31 0.97 14.41 -18.05
CA HIS A 31 1.09 14.58 -16.60
C HIS A 31 -0.12 15.25 -15.92
N HIS A 32 -0.95 15.99 -16.67
CA HIS A 32 -2.11 16.71 -16.13
C HIS A 32 -3.44 16.08 -16.54
N LEU A 33 -3.42 14.89 -17.16
CA LEU A 33 -4.62 14.12 -17.44
C LEU A 33 -5.20 13.59 -16.14
N ILE A 34 -6.52 13.70 -16.00
CA ILE A 34 -7.28 12.97 -14.98
C ILE A 34 -7.49 11.55 -15.51
N PRO A 35 -6.99 10.48 -14.84
CA PRO A 35 -7.02 9.11 -15.37
C PRO A 35 -8.43 8.64 -15.74
N GLU A 36 -9.44 9.03 -14.96
CA GLU A 36 -10.84 8.68 -15.19
C GLU A 36 -11.40 9.29 -16.49
N TRP A 37 -10.82 10.41 -16.95
CA TRP A 37 -11.30 11.16 -18.12
C TRP A 37 -10.39 11.00 -19.33
N GLU A 38 -9.36 10.15 -19.25
CA GLU A 38 -8.31 10.01 -20.27
C GLU A 38 -8.88 9.80 -21.68
N ALA A 39 -9.92 8.97 -21.81
CA ALA A 39 -10.56 8.65 -23.09
C ALA A 39 -11.21 9.88 -23.78
N TYR A 40 -11.58 10.91 -23.01
CA TYR A 40 -12.29 12.09 -23.50
C TYR A 40 -11.36 13.26 -23.81
N TYR A 41 -10.08 13.19 -23.40
CA TYR A 41 -9.09 14.17 -23.80
C TYR A 41 -8.74 14.04 -25.30
N VAL A 42 -8.25 15.16 -25.84
CA VAL A 42 -7.79 15.23 -27.24
C VAL A 42 -6.64 14.24 -27.46
N ASN A 43 -6.74 13.40 -28.49
CA ASN A 43 -5.66 12.54 -28.94
C ASN A 43 -4.59 13.34 -29.68
N TYR A 44 -3.84 14.14 -28.92
CA TYR A 44 -2.79 15.02 -29.44
C TYR A 44 -1.70 14.24 -30.20
N SER A 45 -1.53 12.95 -29.90
CA SER A 45 -0.51 12.10 -30.51
C SER A 45 -0.86 11.73 -31.95
N GLU A 46 -2.12 11.41 -32.20
CA GLU A 46 -2.68 11.06 -33.50
C GLU A 46 -2.78 12.28 -34.41
N LEU A 47 -3.32 13.40 -33.91
CA LEU A 47 -3.35 14.65 -34.68
C LEU A 47 -1.93 15.11 -35.06
N LYS A 48 -0.94 14.93 -34.17
CA LYS A 48 0.47 15.20 -34.48
C LYS A 48 1.05 14.25 -35.52
N TYR A 49 0.59 13.00 -35.57
CA TYR A 49 0.96 12.04 -36.61
C TYR A 49 0.44 12.47 -37.98
N HIS A 50 -0.82 12.88 -38.08
CA HIS A 50 -1.40 13.42 -39.32
C HIS A 50 -0.64 14.65 -39.83
N VAL A 51 -0.31 15.61 -38.95
CA VAL A 51 0.50 16.78 -39.34
C VAL A 51 1.88 16.36 -39.91
N LYS A 52 2.52 15.35 -39.32
CA LYS A 52 3.80 14.82 -39.84
C LYS A 52 3.64 14.13 -41.20
N GLN A 53 2.54 13.41 -41.43
CA GLN A 53 2.28 12.78 -42.72
C GLN A 53 2.09 13.84 -43.83
N ILE A 54 1.32 14.90 -43.55
CA ILE A 54 1.15 16.03 -44.48
C ILE A 54 2.51 16.65 -44.81
N GLN A 55 3.32 16.93 -43.78
CA GLN A 55 4.67 17.50 -43.96
C GLN A 55 5.58 16.60 -44.81
N ARG A 56 5.58 15.28 -44.58
CA ARG A 56 6.38 14.32 -45.36
C ARG A 56 5.95 14.26 -46.81
N ARG A 57 4.63 14.21 -47.07
CA ARG A 57 4.07 14.21 -48.43
C ARG A 57 4.46 15.48 -49.19
N GLN A 58 4.38 16.65 -48.54
CA GLN A 58 4.83 17.91 -49.13
C GLN A 58 6.33 17.93 -49.41
N SER A 59 7.14 17.44 -48.47
CA SER A 59 8.60 17.37 -48.65
C SER A 59 8.96 16.46 -49.83
N PHE A 60 8.26 15.34 -49.99
CA PHE A 60 8.40 14.44 -51.15
C PHE A 60 8.00 15.13 -52.46
N LEU A 61 6.82 15.77 -52.50
CA LEU A 61 6.34 16.48 -53.70
C LEU A 61 7.26 17.63 -54.14
N ASN A 62 7.85 18.35 -53.18
CA ASN A 62 8.80 19.41 -53.46
C ASN A 62 10.15 18.86 -53.97
N MET A 63 10.57 17.67 -53.53
CA MET A 63 11.76 16.99 -54.07
C MET A 63 11.51 16.42 -55.47
N SER A 64 10.32 15.88 -55.75
CA SER A 64 9.95 15.37 -57.07
C SER A 64 9.64 16.46 -58.09
N GLY A 65 9.39 17.70 -57.67
CA GLY A 65 9.03 18.81 -58.57
C GLY A 65 10.16 19.33 -59.46
N ASN A 66 11.43 18.99 -59.16
CA ASN A 66 12.58 19.47 -59.94
C ASN A 66 13.18 18.44 -60.92
N ASP A 67 12.75 17.17 -60.92
CA ASP A 67 13.44 16.10 -61.67
C ASP A 67 12.53 15.08 -62.40
N TYR A 68 11.22 15.28 -62.44
CA TYR A 68 10.33 14.36 -63.15
C TYR A 68 9.85 14.97 -64.47
N GLN A 69 10.53 14.62 -65.57
CA GLN A 69 9.87 14.53 -66.87
C GLN A 69 8.72 13.52 -66.75
N GLU A 70 7.58 13.87 -67.34
CA GLU A 70 6.33 13.11 -67.33
C GLU A 70 6.52 11.64 -67.73
N THR A 71 6.66 10.75 -66.75
CA THR A 71 6.30 9.34 -66.90
C THR A 71 5.00 9.11 -66.14
N ASP A 72 3.97 8.68 -66.88
CA ASP A 72 2.55 8.62 -66.52
C ASP A 72 2.26 7.90 -65.17
N GLU A 73 3.11 6.96 -64.74
CA GLU A 73 2.91 6.17 -63.51
C GLU A 73 3.12 6.95 -62.20
N GLY A 74 4.10 7.86 -62.14
CA GLY A 74 4.40 8.65 -60.93
C GLY A 74 3.32 9.69 -60.62
N ALA A 75 2.78 10.31 -61.67
CA ALA A 75 1.66 11.23 -61.58
C ALA A 75 0.34 10.52 -61.20
N HIS A 76 0.14 9.29 -61.68
CA HIS A 76 -1.03 8.48 -61.36
C HIS A 76 -1.02 8.04 -59.88
N LEU A 77 0.12 7.59 -59.33
CA LEU A 77 0.26 7.21 -57.93
C LEU A 77 0.00 8.38 -56.96
N VAL A 78 0.47 9.58 -57.30
CA VAL A 78 0.21 10.81 -56.54
C VAL A 78 -1.27 11.20 -56.59
N LYS A 79 -1.92 11.09 -57.75
CA LYS A 79 -3.37 11.33 -57.93
C LYS A 79 -4.25 10.30 -57.20
N THR A 80 -3.80 9.05 -57.07
CA THR A 80 -4.55 7.98 -56.37
C THR A 80 -4.37 7.95 -54.84
N SER A 81 -3.49 8.78 -54.27
CA SER A 81 -3.19 8.73 -52.84
C SER A 81 -4.22 9.51 -52.00
N LYS A 82 -4.89 8.79 -51.08
CA LYS A 82 -5.98 9.28 -50.21
C LYS A 82 -5.70 10.66 -49.60
N PRO A 83 -6.70 11.56 -49.51
CA PRO A 83 -6.55 12.84 -48.83
C PRO A 83 -6.26 12.60 -47.34
N THR A 84 -5.33 13.38 -46.78
CA THR A 84 -5.02 13.37 -45.34
C THR A 84 -6.19 13.97 -44.56
N HIS A 85 -6.87 13.13 -43.77
CA HIS A 85 -8.11 13.40 -43.00
C HIS A 85 -7.92 14.36 -41.79
N PHE A 86 -6.88 15.20 -41.76
CA PHE A 86 -6.57 16.01 -40.57
C PHE A 86 -7.71 16.94 -40.14
N GLU A 87 -8.41 17.56 -41.09
CA GLU A 87 -9.50 18.49 -40.80
C GLU A 87 -10.69 17.77 -40.16
N GLN A 88 -11.04 16.59 -40.68
CA GLN A 88 -12.14 15.78 -40.17
C GLN A 88 -11.80 15.13 -38.82
N GLU A 89 -10.57 14.62 -38.64
CA GLU A 89 -10.10 14.14 -37.32
C GLU A 89 -10.05 15.27 -36.29
N PHE A 90 -9.63 16.47 -36.68
CA PHE A 90 -9.58 17.61 -35.77
C PHE A 90 -10.99 18.01 -35.30
N LEU A 91 -11.96 18.09 -36.22
CA LEU A 91 -13.34 18.38 -35.88
C LEU A 91 -13.99 17.26 -35.05
N GLY A 92 -13.72 16.00 -35.38
CA GLY A 92 -14.18 14.85 -34.58
C GLY A 92 -13.64 14.87 -33.14
N GLU A 93 -12.38 15.28 -32.96
CA GLU A 93 -11.80 15.48 -31.63
C GLU A 93 -12.42 16.68 -30.90
N CYS A 94 -12.75 17.78 -31.59
CA CYS A 94 -13.48 18.91 -30.99
C CYS A 94 -14.88 18.49 -30.53
N GLU A 95 -15.64 17.81 -31.38
CA GLU A 95 -17.01 17.35 -31.09
C GLU A 95 -17.02 16.34 -29.93
N LYS A 96 -16.05 15.41 -29.89
CA LYS A 96 -15.88 14.46 -28.78
C LYS A 96 -15.69 15.19 -27.43
N VAL A 97 -14.81 16.18 -27.40
CA VAL A 97 -14.52 16.95 -26.18
C VAL A 97 -15.74 17.76 -25.76
N ASP A 98 -16.39 18.42 -26.70
CA ASP A 98 -17.55 19.28 -26.44
C ASP A 98 -18.75 18.48 -25.94
N THR A 99 -19.10 17.38 -26.60
CA THR A 99 -20.21 16.50 -26.21
C THR A 99 -20.04 16.00 -24.78
N TRP A 100 -18.83 15.57 -24.42
CA TRP A 100 -18.54 15.09 -23.07
C TRP A 100 -18.55 16.23 -22.05
N TYR A 101 -17.95 17.39 -22.38
CA TYR A 101 -17.92 18.57 -21.52
C TYR A 101 -19.33 19.08 -21.20
N CYS A 102 -20.18 19.24 -22.22
CA CYS A 102 -21.55 19.69 -22.07
C CYS A 102 -22.38 18.70 -21.24
N SER A 103 -22.29 17.41 -21.54
CA SER A 103 -22.96 16.36 -20.76
C SER A 103 -22.55 16.38 -19.28
N ARG A 104 -21.25 16.53 -18.98
CA ARG A 104 -20.76 16.61 -17.59
C ARG A 104 -21.18 17.90 -16.90
N LEU A 105 -21.16 19.03 -17.60
CA LEU A 105 -21.60 20.30 -17.05
C LEU A 105 -23.09 20.28 -16.68
N ASP A 106 -23.93 19.69 -17.54
CA ASP A 106 -25.36 19.58 -17.28
C ASP A 106 -25.64 18.66 -16.08
N GLU A 107 -24.91 17.55 -15.95
CA GLU A 107 -24.97 16.69 -14.77
C GLU A 107 -24.61 17.46 -13.48
N TYR A 108 -23.54 18.25 -13.50
CA TYR A 108 -23.13 19.05 -12.35
C TYR A 108 -24.11 20.19 -12.03
N ARG A 109 -24.74 20.79 -13.04
CA ARG A 109 -25.82 21.78 -12.85
C ARG A 109 -27.05 21.16 -12.20
N GLN A 110 -27.43 19.95 -12.62
CA GLN A 110 -28.52 19.20 -12.00
C GLN A 110 -28.20 18.84 -10.54
N GLN A 111 -26.98 18.39 -10.26
CA GLN A 111 -26.51 18.13 -8.89
C GLN A 111 -26.52 19.40 -8.04
N PHE A 112 -26.09 20.54 -8.60
CA PHE A 112 -26.15 21.83 -7.91
C PHE A 112 -27.58 22.18 -7.50
N GLY A 113 -28.54 22.10 -8.43
CA GLY A 113 -29.96 22.34 -8.14
C GLY A 113 -30.51 21.38 -7.08
N LEU A 114 -30.18 20.09 -7.16
CA LEU A 114 -30.59 19.09 -6.18
C LEU A 114 -30.06 19.42 -4.77
N LEU A 115 -28.80 19.83 -4.64
CA LEU A 115 -28.22 20.21 -3.35
C LEU A 115 -28.89 21.48 -2.77
N GLN A 116 -29.27 22.43 -3.63
CA GLN A 116 -30.03 23.60 -3.21
C GLN A 116 -31.42 23.20 -2.67
N ASP A 117 -32.11 22.30 -3.37
CA ASP A 117 -33.42 21.80 -2.95
C ASP A 117 -33.35 20.98 -1.65
N GLN A 118 -32.32 20.13 -1.52
CA GLN A 118 -32.07 19.35 -0.29
C GLN A 118 -31.79 20.26 0.90
N TYR A 119 -30.98 21.30 0.71
CA TYR A 119 -30.72 22.28 1.77
C TYR A 119 -32.00 23.04 2.14
N ALA A 120 -32.78 23.48 1.15
CA ALA A 120 -34.06 24.15 1.40
C ALA A 120 -35.05 23.25 2.15
N ALA A 121 -35.12 21.96 1.80
CA ALA A 121 -35.95 20.97 2.49
C ALA A 121 -35.48 20.73 3.94
N ALA A 122 -34.17 20.59 4.18
CA ALA A 122 -33.60 20.45 5.52
C ALA A 122 -33.89 21.69 6.40
N VAL A 123 -33.84 22.89 5.81
CA VAL A 123 -34.21 24.13 6.51
C VAL A 123 -35.72 24.19 6.78
N ALA A 124 -36.57 23.76 5.85
CA ALA A 124 -38.02 23.76 6.01
C ALA A 124 -38.53 22.71 7.01
N ALA A 125 -37.82 21.59 7.15
CA ALA A 125 -38.09 20.55 8.15
C ALA A 125 -37.80 21.00 9.60
N ARG A 126 -37.15 22.16 9.77
CA ARG A 126 -36.92 22.77 11.08
C ARG A 126 -38.21 23.40 11.59
N GLU A 127 -38.83 22.79 12.61
CA GLU A 127 -39.92 23.44 13.34
C GLU A 127 -39.45 24.80 13.93
N PRO A 128 -40.31 25.84 13.97
CA PRO A 128 -39.96 27.12 14.56
C PRO A 128 -39.69 26.95 16.06
N VAL A 129 -38.42 27.14 16.44
CA VAL A 129 -37.96 27.07 17.83
C VAL A 129 -38.62 28.20 18.63
N VAL A 130 -39.60 27.84 19.46
CA VAL A 130 -39.97 28.65 20.64
C VAL A 130 -38.75 28.66 21.56
N PRO A 131 -38.27 29.83 22.04
CA PRO A 131 -37.09 29.88 22.89
C PRO A 131 -37.41 29.23 24.24
N LYS A 132 -37.00 27.96 24.41
CA LYS A 132 -36.84 27.31 25.70
C LYS A 132 -35.41 26.82 25.85
N GLU A 133 -34.91 27.04 27.05
CA GLU A 133 -33.53 26.95 27.52
C GLU A 133 -32.80 25.66 27.09
N LEU A 134 -31.58 25.85 26.57
CA LEU A 134 -30.33 25.08 26.78
C LEU A 134 -30.37 23.54 26.99
N VAL A 135 -31.35 22.83 26.43
CA VAL A 135 -31.29 21.36 26.30
C VAL A 135 -31.09 21.03 24.83
N ALA A 136 -29.93 20.45 24.48
CA ALA A 136 -29.66 19.91 23.16
C ALA A 136 -30.66 18.78 22.88
N THR A 137 -31.66 19.05 22.04
CA THR A 137 -32.62 18.04 21.59
C THR A 137 -31.98 17.17 20.50
N PRO A 138 -32.34 15.88 20.40
CA PRO A 138 -31.83 14.95 19.37
C PRO A 138 -32.01 15.47 17.94
N ASP A 139 -33.07 16.26 17.71
CA ASP A 139 -33.41 16.82 16.40
C ASP A 139 -32.44 17.92 15.95
N GLY A 140 -31.81 18.62 16.89
CA GLY A 140 -30.78 19.62 16.60
C GLY A 140 -29.49 18.98 16.08
N GLU A 141 -29.05 17.88 16.69
CA GLU A 141 -27.86 17.13 16.25
C GLU A 141 -28.04 16.51 14.86
N ALA A 142 -29.23 15.98 14.56
CA ALA A 142 -29.56 15.43 13.24
C ALA A 142 -29.46 16.50 12.13
N PHE A 143 -30.02 17.70 12.36
CA PHE A 143 -29.92 18.81 11.43
C PHE A 143 -28.47 19.32 11.25
N HIS A 144 -27.69 19.39 12.33
CA HIS A 144 -26.27 19.78 12.23
C HIS A 144 -25.46 18.78 11.40
N LEU A 145 -25.72 17.48 11.54
CA LEU A 145 -25.09 16.42 10.76
C LEU A 145 -25.50 16.49 9.28
N GLU A 146 -26.79 16.66 9.01
CA GLU A 146 -27.32 16.78 7.65
C GLU A 146 -26.79 18.05 6.95
N ARG A 147 -26.78 19.19 7.65
CA ARG A 147 -26.18 20.44 7.16
C ARG A 147 -24.70 20.28 6.84
N HIS A 148 -23.94 19.60 7.70
CA HIS A 148 -22.51 19.34 7.48
C HIS A 148 -22.29 18.43 6.27
N SER A 149 -23.11 17.38 6.11
CA SER A 149 -23.08 16.48 4.95
C SER A 149 -23.34 17.21 3.63
N ILE A 150 -24.40 18.03 3.60
CA ILE A 150 -24.73 18.87 2.43
C ILE A 150 -23.60 19.87 2.14
N LYS A 151 -23.02 20.48 3.18
CA LYS A 151 -21.87 21.40 3.03
C LYS A 151 -20.67 20.69 2.38
N GLN A 152 -20.34 19.47 2.81
CA GLN A 152 -19.27 18.69 2.17
C GLN A 152 -19.59 18.35 0.71
N SER A 153 -20.85 18.05 0.40
CA SER A 153 -21.29 17.75 -0.96
C SER A 153 -21.12 18.96 -1.91
N PHE A 154 -21.35 20.19 -1.41
CA PHE A 154 -21.03 21.41 -2.16
C PHE A 154 -19.51 21.58 -2.39
N VAL A 155 -18.67 21.26 -1.40
CA VAL A 155 -17.20 21.31 -1.55
C VAL A 155 -16.71 20.31 -2.60
N GLU A 156 -17.27 19.09 -2.61
CA GLU A 156 -16.95 18.09 -3.64
C GLU A 156 -17.39 18.55 -5.03
N LEU A 157 -18.62 19.05 -5.17
CA LEU A 157 -19.12 19.57 -6.44
C LEU A 157 -18.27 20.73 -6.96
N TYR A 158 -17.81 21.62 -6.08
CA TYR A 158 -16.90 22.71 -6.43
C TYR A 158 -15.58 22.20 -7.01
N LYS A 159 -14.98 21.18 -6.38
CA LYS A 159 -13.77 20.52 -6.87
C LYS A 159 -14.00 19.88 -8.24
N MET A 160 -15.13 19.22 -8.45
CA MET A 160 -15.50 18.62 -9.74
C MET A 160 -15.63 19.67 -10.85
N LEU A 161 -16.30 20.80 -10.57
CA LEU A 161 -16.43 21.92 -11.51
C LEU A 161 -15.07 22.54 -11.86
N ARG A 162 -14.17 22.72 -10.90
CA ARG A 162 -12.80 23.20 -11.15
C ARG A 162 -11.99 22.21 -12.00
N MET A 163 -12.14 20.90 -11.76
CA MET A 163 -11.51 19.90 -12.62
C MET A 163 -12.05 19.96 -14.05
N LEU A 164 -13.36 20.13 -14.23
CA LEU A 164 -13.99 20.28 -15.54
C LEU A 164 -13.52 21.56 -16.27
N GLN A 165 -13.34 22.66 -15.53
CA GLN A 165 -12.74 23.89 -16.07
C GLN A 165 -11.30 23.63 -16.57
N ASN A 166 -10.49 22.93 -15.78
CA ASN A 166 -9.13 22.58 -16.17
C ASN A 166 -9.11 21.64 -17.40
N PHE A 167 -10.03 20.68 -17.47
CA PHE A 167 -10.23 19.82 -18.64
C PHE A 167 -10.49 20.65 -19.91
N ALA A 168 -11.43 21.59 -19.86
CA ALA A 168 -11.76 22.47 -20.98
C ALA A 168 -10.55 23.29 -21.45
N LEU A 169 -9.84 23.94 -20.52
CA LEU A 169 -8.66 24.76 -20.81
C LEU A 169 -7.48 23.96 -21.38
N LEU A 170 -7.25 22.74 -20.87
CA LEU A 170 -6.20 21.86 -21.35
C LEU A 170 -6.47 21.38 -22.77
N ASN A 171 -7.70 20.94 -23.06
CA ASN A 171 -8.10 20.48 -24.39
C ASN A 171 -8.06 21.62 -25.42
N TYR A 172 -8.60 22.80 -25.07
CA TYR A 172 -8.49 24.00 -25.91
C TYR A 172 -7.02 24.36 -26.20
N THR A 173 -6.16 24.33 -25.19
CA THR A 173 -4.72 24.59 -25.36
C THR A 173 -4.06 23.56 -26.27
N ALA A 174 -4.44 22.28 -26.17
CA ALA A 174 -3.94 21.21 -27.00
C ALA A 174 -4.35 21.39 -28.47
N LEU A 175 -5.63 21.65 -28.72
CA LEU A 175 -6.20 21.89 -30.06
C LEU A 175 -5.56 23.13 -30.71
N ARG A 176 -5.46 24.24 -29.98
CA ARG A 176 -4.77 25.45 -30.47
C ARG A 176 -3.29 25.21 -30.79
N LYS A 177 -2.58 24.44 -29.97
CA LYS A 177 -1.16 24.10 -30.21
C LYS A 177 -0.98 23.18 -31.41
N ILE A 178 -1.88 22.22 -31.65
CA ILE A 178 -1.78 21.37 -32.84
C ILE A 178 -2.14 22.16 -34.10
N LEU A 179 -3.14 23.05 -34.04
CA LEU A 179 -3.52 23.92 -35.14
C LEU A 179 -2.37 24.87 -35.54
N LYS A 180 -1.69 25.48 -34.56
CA LYS A 180 -0.48 26.29 -34.79
C LYS A 180 0.66 25.48 -35.42
N LYS A 181 0.81 24.21 -35.02
CA LYS A 181 1.81 23.30 -35.59
C LYS A 181 1.47 22.92 -37.02
N HIS A 182 0.20 22.66 -37.32
CA HIS A 182 -0.30 22.41 -38.66
C HIS A 182 0.06 23.58 -39.59
N LYS A 183 -0.27 24.82 -39.21
CA LYS A 183 0.11 26.03 -39.97
C LYS A 183 1.63 26.11 -40.22
N LYS A 184 2.44 25.98 -39.16
CA LYS A 184 3.91 26.09 -39.27
C LYS A 184 4.55 25.02 -40.15
N LYS A 185 3.97 23.82 -40.22
CA LYS A 185 4.57 22.67 -40.91
C LYS A 185 4.00 22.41 -42.31
N CYS A 186 2.76 22.82 -42.57
CA CYS A 186 2.06 22.55 -43.83
C CYS A 186 2.03 23.75 -44.79
N GLY A 187 2.46 24.93 -44.35
CA GLY A 187 2.61 26.14 -45.19
C GLY A 187 1.29 26.83 -45.58
N ASP A 188 1.42 27.93 -46.35
CA ASP A 188 0.34 28.90 -46.62
C ASP A 188 -0.83 28.34 -47.44
N ARG A 189 -0.64 27.22 -48.14
CA ARG A 189 -1.72 26.52 -48.88
C ARG A 189 -2.90 26.15 -47.99
N PHE A 190 -2.64 25.88 -46.70
CA PHE A 190 -3.67 25.50 -45.72
C PHE A 190 -4.15 26.68 -44.86
N ASP A 191 -3.79 27.94 -45.17
CA ASP A 191 -4.18 29.09 -44.34
C ASP A 191 -5.69 29.34 -44.34
N LYS A 192 -6.40 29.02 -45.43
CA LYS A 192 -7.87 29.13 -45.48
C LYS A 192 -8.52 28.07 -44.59
N ALA A 193 -8.07 26.82 -44.67
CA ALA A 193 -8.54 25.72 -43.82
C ALA A 193 -8.17 25.94 -42.34
N HIS A 194 -6.98 26.46 -42.06
CA HIS A 194 -6.55 26.82 -40.71
C HIS A 194 -7.46 27.87 -40.07
N ARG A 195 -7.83 28.92 -40.83
CA ARG A 195 -8.78 29.94 -40.35
C ARG A 195 -10.15 29.33 -40.06
N ALA A 196 -10.69 28.56 -41.01
CA ALA A 196 -11.97 27.89 -40.82
C ALA A 196 -12.00 26.96 -39.59
N LEU A 197 -10.95 26.16 -39.38
CA LEU A 197 -10.84 25.28 -38.20
C LEU A 197 -10.63 26.07 -36.89
N ASN A 198 -9.93 27.21 -36.93
CA ASN A 198 -9.76 28.05 -35.76
C ASN A 198 -11.08 28.73 -35.38
N ASP A 199 -11.83 29.21 -36.36
CA ASP A 199 -13.14 29.83 -36.14
C ASP A 199 -14.13 28.80 -35.60
N ALA A 200 -14.19 27.60 -36.18
CA ALA A 200 -14.98 26.49 -35.67
C ALA A 200 -14.60 26.09 -34.23
N LEU A 201 -13.29 26.10 -33.88
CA LEU A 201 -12.85 25.81 -32.50
C LEU A 201 -13.44 26.80 -31.48
N HIS A 202 -13.67 28.06 -31.89
CA HIS A 202 -14.24 29.09 -31.02
C HIS A 202 -15.76 29.01 -30.88
N GLU A 203 -16.45 28.26 -31.74
CA GLU A 203 -17.91 28.06 -31.66
C GLU A 203 -18.31 27.06 -30.57
N TYR A 204 -17.40 26.17 -30.15
CA TYR A 204 -17.67 25.17 -29.11
C TYR A 204 -17.69 25.76 -27.70
N ASP A 205 -18.55 25.21 -26.82
CA ASP A 205 -18.79 25.72 -25.47
C ASP A 205 -17.59 25.53 -24.53
N PHE A 206 -16.82 24.45 -24.73
CA PHE A 206 -15.61 24.19 -23.92
C PHE A 206 -14.46 25.17 -24.21
N SER A 207 -14.47 25.86 -25.35
CA SER A 207 -13.33 26.64 -25.84
C SER A 207 -12.88 27.75 -24.88
N HIS A 208 -13.85 28.44 -24.28
CA HIS A 208 -13.63 29.52 -23.33
C HIS A 208 -13.88 29.12 -21.88
N ALA A 209 -14.42 27.92 -21.64
CA ALA A 209 -14.85 27.45 -20.32
C ALA A 209 -15.76 28.46 -19.59
N LEU A 210 -16.49 29.29 -20.33
CA LEU A 210 -17.40 30.30 -19.76
C LEU A 210 -18.58 29.64 -19.02
N PRO A 211 -19.27 28.63 -19.59
CA PRO A 211 -20.43 28.02 -18.94
C PRO A 211 -20.11 27.38 -17.58
N VAL A 212 -18.96 26.72 -17.45
CA VAL A 212 -18.51 26.15 -16.18
C VAL A 212 -18.07 27.23 -15.19
N LYS A 213 -17.42 28.30 -15.68
CA LYS A 213 -17.00 29.42 -14.82
C LYS A 213 -18.20 30.16 -14.22
N GLU A 214 -19.26 30.35 -14.99
CA GLU A 214 -20.50 30.93 -14.50
C GLU A 214 -21.13 30.05 -13.41
N CYS A 215 -21.15 28.73 -13.61
CA CYS A 215 -21.64 27.77 -12.61
C CYS A 215 -20.80 27.80 -11.32
N ILE A 216 -19.47 27.88 -11.43
CA ILE A 216 -18.56 28.04 -10.28
C ILE A 216 -18.89 29.32 -9.51
N VAL A 217 -19.07 30.44 -10.19
CA VAL A 217 -19.39 31.73 -9.54
C VAL A 217 -20.74 31.70 -8.84
N GLN A 218 -21.74 31.04 -9.44
CA GLN A 218 -23.06 30.86 -8.83
C GLN A 218 -22.97 29.99 -7.56
N LEU A 219 -22.19 28.92 -7.61
CA LEU A 219 -21.95 28.05 -6.45
C LEU A 219 -21.23 28.81 -5.34
N GLU A 220 -20.17 29.57 -5.64
CA GLU A 220 -19.44 30.41 -4.67
C GLU A 220 -20.36 31.42 -3.98
N ALA A 221 -21.20 32.11 -4.77
CA ALA A 221 -22.14 33.10 -4.25
C ALA A 221 -23.19 32.45 -3.33
N TYR A 222 -23.74 31.30 -3.74
CA TYR A 222 -24.70 30.56 -2.92
C TYR A 222 -24.06 30.04 -1.63
N PHE A 223 -22.87 29.43 -1.71
CA PHE A 223 -22.17 28.86 -0.56
C PHE A 223 -21.78 29.93 0.47
N ALA A 224 -21.30 31.09 0.01
CA ALA A 224 -20.99 32.22 0.89
C ALA A 224 -22.24 32.75 1.59
N ALA A 225 -23.34 32.93 0.86
CA ALA A 225 -24.61 33.40 1.43
C ALA A 225 -25.21 32.42 2.45
N THR A 226 -25.13 31.12 2.16
CA THR A 226 -25.78 30.08 2.96
C THR A 226 -24.98 29.65 4.19
N PHE A 227 -23.66 29.55 4.10
CA PHE A 227 -22.83 28.97 5.17
C PHE A 227 -21.93 29.96 5.91
N HIS A 228 -21.65 31.13 5.34
CA HIS A 228 -20.63 32.06 5.85
C HIS A 228 -21.11 33.52 5.94
N GLU A 229 -22.42 33.77 6.00
CA GLU A 229 -22.98 35.14 6.16
C GLU A 229 -22.47 36.14 5.10
N ASN A 230 -22.25 35.68 3.87
CA ASN A 230 -21.63 36.42 2.76
C ASN A 230 -20.13 36.78 2.94
N ASP A 231 -19.42 36.19 3.90
CA ASP A 231 -17.95 36.25 3.93
C ASP A 231 -17.36 35.36 2.83
N ARG A 232 -17.06 36.00 1.69
CA ARG A 232 -16.50 35.33 0.51
C ARG A 232 -15.10 34.77 0.76
N VAL A 233 -14.29 35.38 1.62
CA VAL A 233 -12.90 34.93 1.82
C VAL A 233 -12.89 33.60 2.56
N LEU A 234 -13.67 33.53 3.64
CA LEU A 234 -13.80 32.31 4.43
C LEU A 234 -14.48 31.18 3.62
N ALA A 235 -15.53 31.51 2.86
CA ALA A 235 -16.22 30.58 1.98
C ALA A 235 -15.29 29.98 0.90
N LEU A 236 -14.48 30.81 0.26
CA LEU A 236 -13.53 30.34 -0.76
C LEU A 236 -12.41 29.51 -0.14
N ALA A 237 -11.89 29.88 1.03
CA ALA A 237 -10.87 29.10 1.73
C ALA A 237 -11.37 27.69 2.05
N GLU A 238 -12.64 27.56 2.47
CA GLU A 238 -13.24 26.25 2.77
C GLU A 238 -13.57 25.45 1.49
N LEU A 239 -14.09 26.10 0.44
CA LEU A 239 -14.33 25.45 -0.86
C LEU A 239 -13.05 24.95 -1.52
N ASP A 240 -11.96 25.71 -1.42
CA ASP A 240 -10.64 25.33 -1.94
C ASP A 240 -9.92 24.29 -1.09
N ASP A 241 -10.54 23.85 0.01
CA ASP A 241 -9.94 22.92 0.97
C ASP A 241 -8.54 23.42 1.36
N TRP A 242 -8.45 24.74 1.60
CA TRP A 242 -7.19 25.42 1.89
C TRP A 242 -6.71 24.92 3.25
N LYS A 243 -5.93 23.84 3.20
CA LYS A 243 -5.18 23.37 4.36
C LYS A 243 -4.19 24.45 4.69
N ASP A 244 -4.34 25.03 5.88
CA ASP A 244 -3.35 25.93 6.45
C ASP A 244 -1.95 25.40 6.10
N SER A 245 -1.10 26.25 5.53
CA SER A 245 0.34 26.00 5.43
C SER A 245 1.01 26.05 6.81
N THR A 246 0.25 25.79 7.88
CA THR A 246 0.77 25.60 9.22
C THR A 246 1.58 24.31 9.17
N LEU A 247 2.82 24.42 9.66
CA LEU A 247 3.71 23.29 9.87
C LEU A 247 2.90 22.17 10.56
N ASN A 248 2.75 21.01 9.90
CA ASN A 248 2.00 19.92 10.51
C ASN A 248 2.80 19.40 11.72
N TRP A 249 2.46 19.92 12.90
CA TRP A 249 3.14 19.66 14.16
C TRP A 249 3.21 18.16 14.49
N GLN A 250 2.27 17.36 13.97
CA GLN A 250 2.31 15.91 14.10
C GLN A 250 3.55 15.32 13.42
N HIS A 251 3.88 15.74 12.19
CA HIS A 251 5.08 15.25 11.49
C HIS A 251 6.37 15.70 12.18
N VAL A 252 6.39 16.93 12.72
CA VAL A 252 7.53 17.44 13.50
C VAL A 252 7.73 16.62 14.78
N TYR A 253 6.65 16.36 15.51
CA TYR A 253 6.69 15.58 16.75
C TYR A 253 7.12 14.13 16.50
N ILE A 254 6.63 13.51 15.43
CA ILE A 254 7.08 12.19 14.99
C ILE A 254 8.58 12.21 14.68
N GLY A 255 9.06 13.22 13.94
CA GLY A 255 10.49 13.38 13.63
C GLY A 255 11.35 13.57 14.89
N LEU A 256 10.88 14.35 15.87
CA LEU A 256 11.55 14.52 17.16
C LEU A 256 11.63 13.19 17.93
N LYS A 257 10.51 12.46 18.04
CA LYS A 257 10.47 11.15 18.69
C LYS A 257 11.38 10.13 18.02
N MET A 258 11.44 10.12 16.67
CA MET A 258 12.42 9.32 15.92
C MET A 258 13.86 9.69 16.31
N GLY A 259 14.17 10.99 16.43
CA GLY A 259 15.44 11.48 16.93
C GLY A 259 15.80 10.95 18.31
N ILE A 260 14.85 11.01 19.25
CA ILE A 260 15.01 10.45 20.60
C ILE A 260 15.26 8.94 20.54
N CYS A 261 14.49 8.19 19.75
CA CYS A 261 14.69 6.75 19.57
C CYS A 261 16.10 6.43 19.04
N MET A 262 16.60 7.20 18.07
CA MET A 262 17.94 6.99 17.51
C MET A 262 19.03 7.22 18.56
N ILE A 263 18.91 8.26 19.38
CA ILE A 263 19.87 8.55 20.46
C ILE A 263 19.84 7.43 21.51
N LEU A 264 18.65 7.00 21.94
CA LEU A 264 18.50 5.94 22.94
C LEU A 264 19.00 4.58 22.41
N ALA A 265 18.73 4.26 21.14
CA ALA A 265 19.26 3.06 20.52
C ALA A 265 20.80 3.09 20.44
N MET A 266 21.38 4.24 20.10
CA MET A 266 22.83 4.42 20.07
C MET A 266 23.45 4.29 21.47
N TRP A 267 22.78 4.80 22.51
CA TRP A 267 23.20 4.60 23.90
C TRP A 267 23.16 3.12 24.27
N LEU A 268 22.06 2.42 24.01
CA LEU A 268 21.99 0.98 24.29
C LEU A 268 23.10 0.17 23.58
N LEU A 269 23.40 0.50 22.31
CA LEU A 269 24.50 -0.12 21.57
C LEU A 269 25.87 0.22 22.17
N TRP A 270 26.03 1.43 22.69
CA TRP A 270 27.24 1.83 23.41
C TRP A 270 27.44 1.00 24.69
N ASP A 271 26.39 0.79 25.47
CA ASP A 271 26.45 0.01 26.71
C ASP A 271 26.72 -1.48 26.44
N ASP A 272 26.09 -2.06 25.42
CA ASP A 272 26.29 -3.46 25.06
C ASP A 272 27.68 -3.73 24.45
N VAL A 273 28.18 -2.84 23.59
CA VAL A 273 29.44 -3.06 22.86
C VAL A 273 30.64 -2.44 23.56
N MET A 274 30.59 -1.14 23.86
CA MET A 274 31.77 -0.40 24.30
C MET A 274 32.05 -0.60 25.78
N VAL A 275 31.02 -0.55 26.63
CA VAL A 275 31.22 -0.73 28.09
C VAL A 275 31.69 -2.16 28.39
N VAL A 276 31.09 -3.17 27.75
CA VAL A 276 31.51 -4.57 27.89
C VAL A 276 32.93 -4.78 27.34
N ALA A 277 33.28 -4.20 26.18
CA ALA A 277 34.62 -4.31 25.61
C ALA A 277 35.70 -3.62 26.46
N LEU A 278 35.37 -2.48 27.08
CA LEU A 278 36.29 -1.72 27.92
C LEU A 278 36.52 -2.36 29.30
N ARG A 279 35.50 -3.01 29.88
CA ARG A 279 35.61 -3.58 31.23
C ARG A 279 36.53 -4.80 31.31
N LYS A 280 36.83 -5.50 30.19
CA LYS A 280 37.77 -6.66 30.09
C LYS A 280 37.63 -7.73 31.19
N ASP A 281 36.57 -7.71 31.98
CA ASP A 281 36.32 -8.62 33.07
C ASP A 281 35.40 -9.74 32.55
N PRO A 282 35.88 -11.00 32.50
CA PRO A 282 35.08 -12.13 32.03
C PRO A 282 33.83 -12.40 32.88
N SER A 283 33.70 -11.77 34.05
CA SER A 283 32.52 -11.88 34.92
C SER A 283 31.38 -10.90 34.56
N THR A 284 31.60 -9.94 33.67
CA THR A 284 30.52 -9.03 33.22
C THR A 284 29.54 -9.83 32.34
N PRO A 285 28.28 -10.02 32.75
CA PRO A 285 27.33 -10.80 31.97
C PRO A 285 27.10 -10.12 30.62
N LYS A 286 27.32 -10.84 29.52
CA LYS A 286 26.94 -10.35 28.19
C LYS A 286 25.42 -10.27 28.15
N LEU A 287 24.88 -9.20 27.58
CA LEU A 287 23.43 -8.96 27.50
C LEU A 287 22.67 -10.17 26.92
N MET A 288 23.22 -10.80 25.89
CA MET A 288 22.66 -11.98 25.22
C MET A 288 22.54 -13.23 26.10
N GLN A 289 23.27 -13.27 27.22
CA GLN A 289 23.28 -14.39 28.18
C GLN A 289 22.30 -14.19 29.33
N THR A 290 21.66 -13.03 29.43
CA THR A 290 20.68 -12.75 30.49
C THR A 290 19.34 -13.44 30.22
N LYS A 291 18.67 -13.91 31.28
CA LYS A 291 17.34 -14.55 31.20
C LYS A 291 16.25 -13.62 30.64
N ALA A 292 16.42 -12.30 30.79
CA ALA A 292 15.50 -11.29 30.27
C ALA A 292 15.73 -10.96 28.78
N TYR A 293 16.86 -11.37 28.18
CA TYR A 293 17.18 -11.01 26.80
C TYR A 293 16.12 -11.46 25.77
N PRO A 294 15.57 -12.69 25.81
CA PRO A 294 14.53 -13.08 24.87
C PRO A 294 13.27 -12.22 24.99
N PHE A 295 12.93 -11.73 26.18
CA PHE A 295 11.83 -10.77 26.37
C PHE A 295 12.09 -9.46 25.60
N TYR A 296 13.27 -8.85 25.80
CA TYR A 296 13.61 -7.60 25.14
C TYR A 296 13.75 -7.77 23.63
N ARG A 297 14.27 -8.91 23.17
CA ARG A 297 14.37 -9.26 21.73
C ARG A 297 13.00 -9.39 21.09
N GLY A 298 12.07 -10.13 21.70
CA GLY A 298 10.71 -10.29 21.19
C GLY A 298 9.97 -8.96 21.06
N ASN A 299 10.08 -8.10 22.08
CA ASN A 299 9.49 -6.77 22.06
C ASN A 299 10.15 -5.84 21.02
N ALA A 300 11.48 -5.90 20.83
CA ALA A 300 12.16 -5.17 19.77
C ALA A 300 11.66 -5.57 18.38
N LEU A 301 11.48 -6.88 18.13
CA LEU A 301 10.94 -7.39 16.87
C LEU A 301 9.50 -6.92 16.65
N PHE A 302 8.67 -6.92 17.69
CA PHE A 302 7.30 -6.39 17.61
C PHE A 302 7.27 -4.90 17.26
N LEU A 303 8.06 -4.08 17.95
CA LEU A 303 8.17 -2.65 17.65
C LEU A 303 8.69 -2.43 16.23
N PHE A 304 9.65 -3.23 15.80
CA PHE A 304 10.18 -3.18 14.44
C PHE A 304 9.11 -3.53 13.39
N PHE A 305 8.27 -4.55 13.63
CA PHE A 305 7.11 -4.83 12.78
C PHE A 305 6.15 -3.64 12.72
N LEU A 306 5.92 -2.94 13.83
CA LEU A 306 5.04 -1.77 13.86
C LEU A 306 5.62 -0.59 13.05
N TRP A 307 6.93 -0.37 13.12
CA TRP A 307 7.65 0.59 12.28
C TRP A 307 7.56 0.23 10.79
N LEU A 308 7.82 -1.02 10.45
CA LEU A 308 7.72 -1.51 9.07
C LEU A 308 6.29 -1.44 8.54
N TRP A 309 5.29 -1.70 9.37
CA TRP A 309 3.87 -1.54 9.03
C TRP A 309 3.54 -0.08 8.69
N GLY A 310 3.99 0.87 9.52
CA GLY A 310 3.87 2.31 9.23
C GLY A 310 4.54 2.70 7.91
N GLY A 311 5.75 2.18 7.65
CA GLY A 311 6.46 2.37 6.38
C GLY A 311 5.73 1.78 5.18
N THR A 312 5.10 0.62 5.34
CA THR A 312 4.30 -0.04 4.30
C THR A 312 3.06 0.78 3.96
N LEU A 313 2.33 1.27 4.97
CA LEU A 313 1.18 2.18 4.77
C LEU A 313 1.58 3.46 4.04
N TYR A 314 2.71 4.07 4.45
CA TYR A 314 3.26 5.23 3.77
C TYR A 314 3.61 4.94 2.30
N CYS A 315 4.20 3.78 2.01
CA CYS A 315 4.51 3.38 0.65
C CYS A 315 3.24 3.22 -0.21
N TRP A 316 2.20 2.58 0.32
CA TRP A 316 0.93 2.43 -0.40
C TRP A 316 0.26 3.78 -0.67
N GLN A 317 0.23 4.67 0.32
CA GLN A 317 -0.36 6.00 0.16
C GLN A 317 0.44 6.88 -0.81
N SER A 318 1.76 6.83 -0.74
CA SER A 318 2.65 7.58 -1.65
C SER A 318 2.53 7.09 -3.09
N ALA A 319 2.33 5.78 -3.29
CA ALA A 319 2.05 5.17 -4.59
C ALA A 319 0.59 5.34 -5.04
N ARG A 320 -0.28 5.96 -4.23
CA ARG A 320 -1.72 6.12 -4.48
C ARG A 320 -2.48 4.78 -4.64
N ILE A 321 -2.02 3.74 -3.96
CA ILE A 321 -2.69 2.44 -3.92
C ILE A 321 -3.89 2.54 -2.96
N ASN A 322 -5.08 2.18 -3.44
CA ASN A 322 -6.29 2.17 -2.60
C ASN A 322 -6.34 0.91 -1.71
N TYR A 323 -5.42 0.82 -0.75
CA TYR A 323 -5.29 -0.32 0.16
C TYR A 323 -6.50 -0.49 1.07
N ARG A 324 -7.19 0.61 1.42
CA ARG A 324 -8.38 0.58 2.27
C ARG A 324 -9.51 -0.16 1.56
N TYR A 325 -9.71 0.10 0.27
CA TYR A 325 -10.68 -0.65 -0.54
C TYR A 325 -10.31 -2.13 -0.70
N ILE A 326 -9.06 -2.44 -1.05
CA ILE A 326 -8.60 -3.81 -1.30
C ILE A 326 -8.71 -4.69 -0.04
N CYS A 327 -8.35 -4.14 1.11
CA CYS A 327 -8.45 -4.82 2.40
C CYS A 327 -9.85 -4.72 3.03
N GLU A 328 -10.83 -4.14 2.32
CA GLU A 328 -12.21 -3.93 2.78
C GLU A 328 -12.27 -3.14 4.11
N LEU A 329 -11.29 -2.28 4.35
CA LEU A 329 -11.12 -1.48 5.56
C LEU A 329 -12.01 -0.23 5.51
N ASP A 330 -12.57 0.12 6.66
CA ASP A 330 -13.40 1.33 6.80
C ASP A 330 -12.49 2.57 6.78
N PRO A 331 -12.66 3.51 5.83
CA PRO A 331 -11.84 4.71 5.73
C PRO A 331 -11.83 5.59 6.98
N HIS A 332 -12.91 5.58 7.78
CA HIS A 332 -13.04 6.42 8.97
C HIS A 332 -12.46 5.76 10.21
N ALA A 333 -12.49 4.42 10.29
CA ALA A 333 -11.95 3.68 11.42
C ALA A 333 -10.46 3.31 11.27
N THR A 334 -9.93 3.29 10.04
CA THR A 334 -8.57 2.82 9.77
C THR A 334 -7.54 3.88 10.15
N ALA A 335 -6.57 3.49 10.97
CA ALA A 335 -5.47 4.37 11.37
C ALA A 335 -4.65 4.81 10.15
N ASP A 336 -4.29 6.09 10.13
CA ASP A 336 -3.40 6.62 9.10
C ASP A 336 -1.93 6.29 9.43
N PHE A 337 -1.04 6.34 8.44
CA PHE A 337 0.39 6.01 8.65
C PHE A 337 1.03 6.87 9.75
N SER A 338 0.60 8.13 9.89
CA SER A 338 1.07 9.04 10.94
C SER A 338 0.73 8.55 12.35
N GLN A 339 -0.46 8.01 12.55
CA GLN A 339 -0.89 7.45 13.85
C GLN A 339 -0.09 6.19 14.19
N VAL A 340 0.19 5.34 13.20
CA VAL A 340 1.00 4.13 13.40
C VAL A 340 2.44 4.49 13.78
N PHE A 341 3.04 5.50 13.15
CA PHE A 341 4.37 5.98 13.53
C PHE A 341 4.38 6.65 14.91
N GLU A 342 3.32 7.34 15.28
CA GLU A 342 3.19 7.90 16.63
C GLU A 342 3.16 6.81 17.70
N ASP A 343 2.39 5.74 17.48
CA ASP A 343 2.34 4.57 18.36
C ASP A 343 3.71 3.87 18.45
N ALA A 344 4.32 3.60 17.30
CA ALA A 344 5.61 2.92 17.20
C ALA A 344 6.71 3.70 17.92
N SER A 345 6.78 5.01 17.69
CA SER A 345 7.78 5.86 18.31
C SER A 345 7.56 6.05 19.81
N HIS A 346 6.30 6.19 20.26
CA HIS A 346 5.97 6.28 21.68
C HIS A 346 6.39 5.02 22.45
N LEU A 347 5.99 3.84 21.95
CA LEU A 347 6.33 2.57 22.58
C LEU A 347 7.84 2.26 22.49
N SER A 348 8.51 2.68 21.42
CA SER A 348 9.97 2.50 21.27
C SER A 348 10.77 3.30 22.28
N ILE A 349 10.37 4.55 22.57
CA ILE A 349 11.04 5.38 23.59
C ILE A 349 10.96 4.70 24.96
N LEU A 350 9.76 4.23 25.34
CA LEU A 350 9.55 3.55 26.62
C LEU A 350 10.31 2.22 26.69
N TYR A 351 10.36 1.49 25.57
CA TYR A 351 11.15 0.27 25.46
C TYR A 351 12.63 0.53 25.70
N PHE A 352 13.23 1.53 25.02
CA PHE A 352 14.65 1.81 25.18
C PHE A 352 14.98 2.31 26.58
N ILE A 353 14.16 3.19 27.17
CA ILE A 353 14.34 3.63 28.55
C ILE A 353 14.30 2.44 29.51
N ASN A 354 13.28 1.58 29.38
CA ASN A 354 13.13 0.40 30.21
C ASN A 354 14.33 -0.57 30.07
N PHE A 355 14.81 -0.75 28.84
CA PHE A 355 15.90 -1.67 28.57
C PHE A 355 17.25 -1.12 29.06
N ILE A 356 17.53 0.17 28.86
CA ILE A 356 18.73 0.83 29.39
C ILE A 356 18.75 0.72 30.92
N LEU A 357 17.62 1.01 31.59
CA LEU A 357 17.54 0.85 33.05
C LEU A 357 17.83 -0.59 33.50
N TYR A 358 17.36 -1.59 32.74
CA TYR A 358 17.63 -2.99 33.04
C TYR A 358 19.12 -3.32 32.89
N VAL A 359 19.75 -2.86 31.80
CA VAL A 359 21.19 -3.05 31.55
C VAL A 359 22.05 -2.38 32.62
N GLU A 360 21.70 -1.17 33.03
CA GLU A 360 22.43 -0.43 34.06
C GLU A 360 22.32 -1.11 35.45
N MET A 361 21.15 -1.65 35.78
CA MET A 361 20.99 -2.48 37.00
C MET A 361 21.80 -3.79 36.91
N GLU A 362 21.86 -4.43 35.73
CA GLU A 362 22.66 -5.64 35.49
C GLU A 362 24.17 -5.36 35.61
N HIS A 363 24.63 -4.22 35.08
CA HIS A 363 26.02 -3.78 35.14
C HIS A 363 26.44 -3.21 36.51
N GLN A 364 25.53 -3.22 37.49
CA GLN A 364 25.72 -2.69 38.85
C GLN A 364 26.13 -1.21 38.89
N THR A 365 25.80 -0.44 37.85
CA THR A 365 26.01 1.02 37.84
C THR A 365 24.91 1.73 38.63
N LEU A 366 23.69 1.17 38.62
CA LEU A 366 22.58 1.59 39.46
C LEU A 366 22.37 0.60 40.62
N PRO A 367 22.12 1.11 41.84
CA PRO A 367 21.80 0.24 42.98
C PRO A 367 20.44 -0.46 42.79
N GLU A 368 20.37 -1.74 43.18
CA GLU A 368 19.15 -2.54 43.08
C GLU A 368 18.18 -2.22 44.23
N TYR A 369 17.29 -1.25 44.02
CA TYR A 369 16.23 -0.90 44.99
C TYR A 369 15.06 -1.90 44.99
N PHE A 370 14.83 -2.57 43.87
CA PHE A 370 13.80 -3.58 43.66
C PHE A 370 14.32 -4.62 42.66
N PRO A 371 13.79 -5.87 42.66
CA PRO A 371 14.23 -6.90 41.73
C PRO A 371 14.18 -6.43 40.27
N ARG A 372 15.32 -6.47 39.57
CA ARG A 372 15.45 -6.00 38.17
C ARG A 372 14.41 -6.56 37.20
N GLY A 373 13.87 -7.75 37.44
CA GLY A 373 12.79 -8.35 36.64
C GLY A 373 11.45 -7.59 36.66
N TYR A 374 11.23 -6.67 37.60
CA TYR A 374 10.05 -5.79 37.56
C TYR A 374 10.08 -4.79 36.40
N LEU A 375 11.26 -4.46 35.87
CA LEU A 375 11.37 -3.59 34.68
C LEU A 375 10.69 -4.21 33.46
N PRO A 376 11.06 -5.41 32.97
CA PRO A 376 10.39 -6.01 31.83
C PRO A 376 8.89 -6.24 32.10
N LEU A 377 8.51 -6.61 33.33
CA LEU A 377 7.09 -6.75 33.70
C LEU A 377 6.32 -5.43 33.56
N SER A 378 6.88 -4.31 34.06
CA SER A 378 6.26 -2.99 33.98
C SER A 378 6.04 -2.53 32.54
N PHE A 379 7.00 -2.79 31.65
CA PHE A 379 6.85 -2.50 30.22
C PHE A 379 5.74 -3.36 29.60
N CYS A 380 5.70 -4.65 29.93
CA CYS A 380 4.69 -5.58 29.43
C CYS A 380 3.27 -5.14 29.83
N VAL A 381 3.08 -4.77 31.10
CA VAL A 381 1.80 -4.24 31.62
C VAL A 381 1.45 -2.92 30.94
N TYR A 382 2.42 -2.02 30.75
CA TYR A 382 2.18 -0.75 30.06
C TYR A 382 1.70 -0.96 28.63
N VAL A 383 2.35 -1.83 27.85
CA VAL A 383 1.96 -2.14 26.47
C VAL A 383 0.54 -2.69 26.42
N PHE A 384 0.20 -3.61 27.34
CA PHE A 384 -1.16 -4.15 27.42
C PHE A 384 -2.20 -3.06 27.73
N CYS A 385 -1.96 -2.22 28.74
CA CYS A 385 -2.85 -1.12 29.10
C CYS A 385 -2.97 -0.07 27.99
N TYR A 386 -1.85 0.25 27.32
CA TYR A 386 -1.81 1.20 26.22
C TYR A 386 -2.74 0.76 25.09
N PHE A 387 -2.61 -0.49 24.64
CA PHE A 387 -3.52 -1.00 23.63
C PHE A 387 -4.95 -1.13 24.17
N ALA A 388 -5.17 -1.69 25.36
CA ALA A 388 -6.52 -1.84 25.92
C ALA A 388 -7.29 -0.51 26.08
N SER A 389 -6.58 0.61 26.25
CA SER A 389 -7.17 1.95 26.33
C SER A 389 -7.61 2.52 24.98
N LYS A 390 -7.13 1.97 23.85
CA LYS A 390 -7.52 2.42 22.52
C LYS A 390 -8.96 2.04 22.20
N GLU A 391 -9.57 2.80 21.30
CA GLU A 391 -10.95 2.65 20.87
C GLU A 391 -11.29 1.19 20.53
N TRP A 392 -12.19 0.61 21.33
CA TRP A 392 -12.55 -0.81 21.28
C TRP A 392 -13.05 -1.28 19.91
N GLY A 393 -13.61 -0.38 19.09
CA GLY A 393 -14.05 -0.69 17.74
C GLY A 393 -12.93 -1.20 16.83
N LYS A 394 -11.74 -0.58 16.92
CA LYS A 394 -10.55 -0.97 16.12
C LYS A 394 -9.99 -2.31 16.58
N GLN A 395 -9.95 -2.53 17.89
CA GLN A 395 -9.46 -3.78 18.49
C GLN A 395 -10.37 -4.96 18.23
N ARG A 396 -11.70 -4.78 18.32
CA ARG A 396 -12.69 -5.82 18.00
C ARG A 396 -12.56 -6.32 16.57
N ARG A 397 -12.16 -5.47 15.62
CA ARG A 397 -11.95 -5.88 14.24
C ARG A 397 -10.72 -6.76 14.08
N LEU A 398 -9.59 -6.36 14.66
CA LEU A 398 -8.37 -7.18 14.66
C LEU A 398 -8.61 -8.53 15.37
N ALA A 399 -9.28 -8.50 16.52
CA ALA A 399 -9.65 -9.70 17.26
C ALA A 399 -10.58 -10.63 16.45
N ARG A 400 -11.56 -10.07 15.73
CA ARG A 400 -12.41 -10.85 14.80
C ARG A 400 -11.58 -11.50 13.69
N ILE A 401 -10.66 -10.78 13.08
CA ILE A 401 -9.81 -11.36 12.02
C ILE A 401 -8.92 -12.47 12.56
N ILE A 402 -8.31 -12.28 13.74
CA ILE A 402 -7.51 -13.32 14.38
C ILE A 402 -8.37 -14.53 14.72
N HIS A 403 -9.58 -14.30 15.25
CA HIS A 403 -10.57 -15.34 15.50
C HIS A 403 -10.93 -16.11 14.21
N ASP A 404 -11.19 -15.40 13.12
CA ASP A 404 -11.56 -16.00 11.83
C ASP A 404 -10.39 -16.80 11.23
N ILE A 405 -9.13 -16.36 11.45
CA ILE A 405 -7.91 -17.12 11.11
C ILE A 405 -7.81 -18.38 11.97
N ILE A 406 -7.96 -18.27 13.29
CA ILE A 406 -7.82 -19.43 14.19
C ILE A 406 -8.90 -20.49 13.89
N LEU A 407 -10.11 -20.04 13.55
CA LEU A 407 -11.25 -20.91 13.23
C LEU A 407 -11.41 -21.20 11.73
N LEU A 408 -10.32 -21.11 10.95
CA LEU A 408 -10.26 -21.63 9.58
C LEU A 408 -10.52 -23.15 9.62
N PRO A 409 -11.72 -23.61 9.24
CA PRO A 409 -12.29 -23.46 7.89
C PRO A 409 -13.72 -22.89 7.85
N LEU A 410 -14.20 -22.30 8.95
CA LEU A 410 -15.60 -21.89 9.11
C LEU A 410 -15.93 -20.54 8.45
N PHE A 411 -14.92 -19.72 8.19
CA PHE A 411 -15.07 -18.35 7.70
C PHE A 411 -14.51 -18.17 6.28
N PRO A 412 -15.10 -17.26 5.48
CA PRO A 412 -14.57 -16.93 4.16
C PRO A 412 -13.24 -16.17 4.24
N VAL A 413 -12.35 -16.42 3.27
CA VAL A 413 -10.99 -15.86 3.30
C VAL A 413 -10.94 -14.57 2.47
N SER A 414 -10.91 -13.42 3.14
CA SER A 414 -10.63 -12.14 2.47
C SER A 414 -9.13 -11.95 2.19
N TYR A 415 -8.81 -10.99 1.31
CA TYR A 415 -7.42 -10.63 1.03
C TYR A 415 -6.71 -10.15 2.31
N PHE A 416 -7.40 -9.42 3.19
CA PHE A 416 -6.81 -8.94 4.45
C PHE A 416 -6.41 -10.09 5.39
N HIS A 417 -7.19 -11.18 5.46
CA HIS A 417 -6.79 -12.39 6.18
C HIS A 417 -5.49 -12.97 5.64
N THR A 418 -5.36 -13.02 4.31
CA THR A 418 -4.15 -13.50 3.63
C THR A 418 -2.95 -12.61 3.94
N LEU A 419 -3.13 -11.29 3.93
CA LEU A 419 -2.07 -10.32 4.25
C LEU A 419 -1.57 -10.49 5.70
N VAL A 420 -2.50 -10.50 6.67
CA VAL A 420 -2.18 -10.66 8.11
C VAL A 420 -1.45 -11.98 8.35
N THR A 421 -1.93 -13.08 7.77
CA THR A 421 -1.34 -14.40 8.00
C THR A 421 0.06 -14.50 7.39
N ASN A 422 0.33 -13.84 6.25
CA ASN A 422 1.70 -13.75 5.72
C ASN A 422 2.64 -13.00 6.67
N TYR A 423 2.19 -11.92 7.31
CA TYR A 423 2.97 -11.27 8.38
C TYR A 423 3.23 -12.22 9.56
N MET A 424 2.24 -13.03 9.96
CA MET A 424 2.40 -14.02 11.03
C MET A 424 3.45 -15.09 10.68
N THR A 425 3.56 -15.51 9.41
CA THR A 425 4.60 -16.48 8.99
C THR A 425 6.02 -15.93 9.14
N SER A 426 6.19 -14.61 9.01
CA SER A 426 7.48 -13.93 9.17
C SER A 426 7.77 -13.55 10.64
N ALA A 427 6.80 -13.75 11.54
CA ALA A 427 6.88 -13.41 12.95
C ALA A 427 7.27 -14.60 13.87
N ALA A 428 7.76 -15.71 13.30
CA ALA A 428 8.06 -16.93 14.06
C ALA A 428 8.97 -16.67 15.26
N LYS A 429 10.06 -15.93 15.08
CA LYS A 429 11.01 -15.65 16.18
C LYS A 429 10.41 -14.78 17.28
N MET A 430 9.65 -13.76 16.89
CA MET A 430 8.89 -12.91 17.82
C MET A 430 7.91 -13.74 18.65
N ASN A 431 7.18 -14.67 18.02
CA ASN A 431 6.22 -15.51 18.72
C ASN A 431 6.90 -16.49 19.71
N GLN A 432 8.07 -17.04 19.37
CA GLN A 432 8.86 -17.85 20.31
C GLN A 432 9.28 -17.04 21.54
N ASP A 433 9.71 -15.80 21.33
CA ASP A 433 10.15 -14.92 22.41
C ASP A 433 8.98 -14.41 23.27
N PHE A 434 7.79 -14.28 22.70
CA PHE A 434 6.56 -14.05 23.47
C PHE A 434 6.16 -15.28 24.28
N ALA A 435 6.31 -16.49 23.74
CA ALA A 435 6.12 -17.72 24.51
C ALA A 435 7.13 -17.81 25.66
N TRP A 436 8.40 -17.43 25.42
CA TRP A 436 9.40 -17.29 26.48
C TRP A 436 8.95 -16.30 27.54
N SER A 437 8.48 -15.13 27.15
CA SER A 437 8.02 -14.08 28.07
C SER A 437 6.90 -14.58 28.97
N VAL A 438 5.95 -15.35 28.43
CA VAL A 438 4.89 -16.00 29.22
C VAL A 438 5.48 -16.96 30.24
N CYS A 439 6.39 -17.86 29.82
CA CYS A 439 7.04 -18.78 30.75
C CYS A 439 7.85 -18.04 31.83
N TYR A 440 8.64 -17.04 31.44
CA TYR A 440 9.50 -16.23 32.30
C TYR A 440 8.73 -15.52 33.42
N PHE A 441 7.55 -14.96 33.13
CA PHE A 441 6.72 -14.32 34.14
C PHE A 441 5.88 -15.30 34.96
N THR A 442 5.32 -16.35 34.35
CA THR A 442 4.42 -17.29 35.04
C THR A 442 5.16 -18.23 36.00
N THR A 443 6.41 -18.58 35.71
CA THR A 443 7.25 -19.42 36.57
C THR A 443 7.93 -18.65 37.70
N GLY A 444 7.88 -17.31 37.66
CA GLY A 444 8.60 -16.45 38.59
C GLY A 444 10.11 -16.34 38.32
N GLU A 445 10.61 -16.90 37.22
CA GLU A 445 12.03 -16.88 36.85
C GLU A 445 12.58 -15.45 36.72
N PHE A 446 11.72 -14.47 36.44
CA PHE A 446 12.10 -13.06 36.42
C PHE A 446 12.58 -12.48 37.77
N LEU A 447 12.23 -13.12 38.89
CA LEU A 447 12.70 -12.76 40.22
C LEU A 447 13.95 -13.51 40.64
N ASP A 448 14.29 -14.60 39.95
CA ASP A 448 15.43 -15.45 40.30
C ASP A 448 16.72 -14.95 39.63
N THR A 449 17.57 -14.35 40.44
CA THR A 449 18.90 -13.86 40.06
C THR A 449 20.03 -14.81 40.47
N THR A 450 19.70 -15.91 41.16
CA THR A 450 20.69 -16.77 41.83
C THR A 450 21.04 -18.00 41.01
N THR A 451 20.10 -18.53 40.22
CA THR A 451 20.35 -19.68 39.36
C THR A 451 20.75 -19.22 37.95
N PRO A 452 21.85 -19.72 37.39
CA PRO A 452 22.21 -19.45 35.99
C PRO A 452 21.36 -20.27 35.02
N GLU A 453 20.86 -21.43 35.46
CA GLU A 453 20.00 -22.30 34.65
C GLU A 453 18.59 -21.72 34.52
N SER A 454 18.02 -21.80 33.32
CA SER A 454 16.65 -21.37 33.07
C SER A 454 15.70 -22.55 33.14
N PHE A 455 14.62 -22.40 33.92
CA PHE A 455 13.56 -23.39 34.00
C PHE A 455 12.88 -23.52 32.64
N CYS A 456 12.58 -22.38 32.00
CA CYS A 456 11.95 -22.36 30.68
C CYS A 456 12.79 -23.04 29.60
N ALA A 457 14.12 -22.88 29.63
CA ALA A 457 15.01 -23.54 28.67
C ALA A 457 15.11 -25.07 28.89
N ASN A 458 14.92 -25.54 30.11
CA ASN A 458 15.04 -26.96 30.47
C ASN A 458 13.69 -27.70 30.48
N ASP A 459 12.56 -26.98 30.40
CA ASP A 459 11.24 -27.59 30.37
C ASP A 459 11.00 -28.36 29.07
N TYR A 460 10.77 -29.67 29.21
CA TYR A 460 10.56 -30.58 28.09
C TYR A 460 9.38 -30.16 27.20
N TYR A 461 8.27 -29.74 27.82
CA TYR A 461 7.06 -29.37 27.08
C TYR A 461 7.22 -28.06 26.33
N TYR A 462 7.87 -27.06 26.95
CA TYR A 462 8.17 -25.79 26.32
C TYR A 462 9.03 -25.98 25.06
N VAL A 463 10.17 -26.68 25.19
CA VAL A 463 11.12 -26.86 24.10
C VAL A 463 10.58 -27.77 23.00
N ARG A 464 9.94 -28.89 23.34
CA ARG A 464 9.53 -29.91 22.35
C ARG A 464 8.10 -29.81 21.85
N VAL A 465 7.23 -29.03 22.51
CA VAL A 465 5.82 -28.92 22.11
C VAL A 465 5.46 -27.47 21.80
N VAL A 466 5.67 -26.55 22.74
CA VAL A 466 5.22 -25.15 22.60
C VAL A 466 5.95 -24.42 21.48
N VAL A 467 7.29 -24.45 21.49
CA VAL A 467 8.13 -23.74 20.50
C VAL A 467 7.86 -24.24 19.05
N PRO A 468 7.82 -25.57 18.78
CA PRO A 468 7.45 -26.08 17.46
C PRO A 468 6.05 -25.72 17.00
N LEU A 469 5.04 -25.82 17.88
CA LEU A 469 3.66 -25.47 17.53
C LEU A 469 3.53 -24.00 17.17
N ILE A 470 4.08 -23.10 17.99
CA ILE A 470 4.01 -21.65 17.74
C ILE A 470 4.72 -21.25 16.44
N SER A 471 5.75 -21.99 16.04
CA SER A 471 6.48 -21.77 14.78
C SER A 471 5.75 -22.34 13.57
N ALA A 472 5.04 -23.48 13.72
CA ALA A 472 4.36 -24.16 12.63
C ALA A 472 2.92 -23.66 12.37
N LEU A 473 2.22 -23.16 13.40
CA LEU A 473 0.81 -22.74 13.31
C LEU A 473 0.54 -21.66 12.24
N PRO A 474 1.35 -20.59 12.10
CA PRO A 474 1.14 -19.61 11.04
C PRO A 474 1.19 -20.20 9.63
N LEU A 475 2.11 -21.15 9.40
CA LEU A 475 2.24 -21.86 8.12
C LEU A 475 1.03 -22.77 7.87
N TRP A 476 0.57 -23.45 8.91
CA TRP A 476 -0.64 -24.27 8.86
C TRP A 476 -1.88 -23.45 8.52
N TRP A 477 -2.13 -22.33 9.22
CA TRP A 477 -3.25 -21.44 8.91
C TRP A 477 -3.20 -20.95 7.47
N ARG A 478 -2.01 -20.61 6.97
CA ARG A 478 -1.86 -20.13 5.60
C ARG A 478 -2.09 -21.24 4.56
N CYS A 479 -1.66 -22.47 4.84
CA CYS A 479 -1.99 -23.66 4.05
C CYS A 479 -3.51 -23.86 3.99
N MET A 480 -4.18 -23.82 5.14
CA MET A 480 -5.63 -23.97 5.25
C MET A 480 -6.40 -22.84 4.54
N GLN A 481 -5.92 -21.59 4.58
CA GLN A 481 -6.50 -20.48 3.80
C GLN A 481 -6.43 -20.75 2.30
N SER A 482 -5.29 -21.23 1.81
CA SER A 482 -5.11 -21.56 0.39
C SER A 482 -6.08 -22.67 -0.04
N LEU A 483 -6.22 -23.72 0.78
CA LEU A 483 -7.17 -24.81 0.54
C LEU A 483 -8.64 -24.35 0.61
N ARG A 484 -8.97 -23.49 1.57
CA ARG A 484 -10.31 -22.88 1.68
C ARG A 484 -10.66 -22.04 0.45
N ARG A 485 -9.69 -21.31 -0.09
CA ARG A 485 -9.87 -20.54 -1.33
C ARG A 485 -10.09 -21.44 -2.56
N VAL A 486 -9.49 -22.63 -2.61
CA VAL A 486 -9.76 -23.65 -3.66
C VAL A 486 -11.21 -24.11 -3.58
N TYR A 487 -11.69 -24.36 -2.35
CA TYR A 487 -13.08 -24.73 -2.11
C TYR A 487 -14.06 -23.63 -2.54
N GLU A 488 -13.78 -22.37 -2.20
CA GLU A 488 -14.67 -21.23 -2.50
C GLU A 488 -14.69 -20.86 -3.99
N LEU A 489 -13.53 -20.84 -4.64
CA LEU A 489 -13.42 -20.50 -6.05
C LEU A 489 -13.71 -21.68 -6.98
N LYS A 490 -13.88 -22.89 -6.43
CA LYS A 490 -13.97 -24.16 -7.18
C LYS A 490 -12.89 -24.28 -8.26
N SER A 491 -11.71 -23.73 -7.98
CA SER A 491 -10.56 -23.69 -8.90
C SER A 491 -9.31 -24.17 -8.19
N TRP A 492 -8.63 -25.13 -8.81
CA TRP A 492 -7.39 -25.72 -8.31
C TRP A 492 -6.21 -24.77 -8.39
N PHE A 493 -6.13 -24.00 -9.48
CA PHE A 493 -5.09 -23.01 -9.71
C PHE A 493 -5.60 -21.61 -9.34
N PRO A 494 -4.81 -20.79 -8.61
CA PRO A 494 -3.49 -21.08 -8.04
C PRO A 494 -3.52 -21.70 -6.63
N GLY A 495 -4.69 -21.93 -6.03
CA GLY A 495 -4.83 -22.21 -4.61
C GLY A 495 -4.10 -23.46 -4.10
N VAL A 496 -4.10 -24.59 -4.82
CA VAL A 496 -3.41 -25.82 -4.37
C VAL A 496 -1.89 -25.66 -4.39
N LEU A 497 -1.35 -25.01 -5.42
CA LEU A 497 0.08 -24.74 -5.49
C LEU A 497 0.52 -23.83 -4.34
N ASN A 498 -0.33 -22.85 -3.98
CA ASN A 498 -0.07 -22.00 -2.83
C ASN A 498 -0.14 -22.78 -1.51
N ALA A 499 -1.08 -23.73 -1.36
CA ALA A 499 -1.14 -24.61 -0.19
C ALA A 499 0.12 -25.47 -0.06
N LEU A 500 0.60 -26.03 -1.19
CA LEU A 500 1.83 -26.82 -1.25
C LEU A 500 3.05 -26.00 -0.80
N LYS A 501 3.13 -24.71 -1.17
CA LYS A 501 4.21 -23.81 -0.74
C LYS A 501 4.34 -23.80 0.79
N TYR A 502 3.24 -23.56 1.49
CA TYR A 502 3.25 -23.47 2.95
C TYR A 502 3.39 -24.83 3.63
N ALA A 503 2.87 -25.91 3.02
CA ALA A 503 3.07 -27.28 3.52
C ALA A 503 4.54 -27.71 3.47
N LEU A 504 5.26 -27.40 2.38
CA LEU A 504 6.70 -27.68 2.27
C LEU A 504 7.50 -26.89 3.31
N SER A 505 7.22 -25.58 3.44
CA SER A 505 7.87 -24.75 4.47
C SER A 505 7.58 -25.25 5.89
N GLN A 506 6.35 -25.69 6.18
CA GLN A 506 5.99 -26.28 7.47
C GLN A 506 6.79 -27.55 7.76
N MET A 507 6.95 -28.43 6.78
CA MET A 507 7.74 -29.66 6.92
C MET A 507 9.21 -29.35 7.23
N VAL A 508 9.79 -28.37 6.55
CA VAL A 508 11.18 -27.94 6.80
C VAL A 508 11.35 -27.38 8.21
N VAL A 509 10.41 -26.55 8.69
CA VAL A 509 10.44 -25.97 10.03
C VAL A 509 10.28 -27.04 11.11
N LEU A 510 9.32 -27.95 10.97
CA LEU A 510 9.12 -29.05 11.93
C LEU A 510 10.36 -29.92 12.02
N PHE A 511 10.92 -30.32 10.88
CA PHE A 511 12.15 -31.12 10.87
C PHE A 511 13.30 -30.39 11.57
N GLY A 512 13.54 -29.10 11.25
CA GLY A 512 14.62 -28.32 11.87
C GLY A 512 14.47 -28.15 13.38
N LEU A 513 13.23 -28.07 13.90
CA LEU A 513 12.97 -27.89 15.33
C LEU A 513 13.03 -29.20 16.13
N PHE A 514 12.55 -30.31 15.57
CA PHE A 514 12.58 -31.62 16.26
C PHE A 514 13.93 -32.35 16.10
N HIS A 515 14.70 -32.02 15.07
CA HIS A 515 15.99 -32.64 14.75
C HIS A 515 17.15 -31.63 14.86
N SER A 516 17.12 -30.78 15.88
CA SER A 516 18.11 -29.70 16.11
C SER A 516 19.54 -30.18 16.36
N TYR A 517 19.78 -31.47 16.56
CA TYR A 517 21.13 -32.06 16.71
C TYR A 517 21.89 -32.22 15.39
N TYR A 518 21.24 -32.03 14.24
CA TYR A 518 21.84 -32.22 12.92
C TYR A 518 22.37 -30.88 12.33
N SER A 519 23.69 -30.75 12.16
CA SER A 519 24.35 -29.53 11.65
C SER A 519 24.33 -29.42 10.12
N PRO A 520 23.65 -28.44 9.49
CA PRO A 520 23.50 -28.35 8.02
C PRO A 520 24.83 -28.25 7.24
N VAL A 521 25.92 -27.94 7.93
CA VAL A 521 27.26 -27.77 7.36
C VAL A 521 27.97 -29.11 7.19
N GLN A 522 27.66 -30.09 8.04
CA GLN A 522 28.20 -31.44 7.96
C GLN A 522 27.04 -32.43 8.03
N PRO A 523 26.41 -32.75 6.88
CA PRO A 523 25.35 -33.72 6.85
C PRO A 523 25.89 -35.09 7.28
N SER A 524 25.50 -35.57 8.45
CA SER A 524 25.97 -36.85 8.98
C SER A 524 25.22 -38.04 8.37
N ASN A 525 23.97 -37.81 7.96
CA ASN A 525 23.05 -38.84 7.49
C ASN A 525 22.32 -38.43 6.19
N THR A 526 21.91 -39.42 5.40
CA THR A 526 21.11 -39.22 4.16
C THR A 526 19.85 -38.39 4.38
N MET A 527 19.22 -38.49 5.56
CA MET A 527 18.04 -37.71 5.93
C MET A 527 18.32 -36.22 5.99
N GLN A 528 19.50 -35.84 6.45
CA GLN A 528 19.90 -34.44 6.56
C GLN A 528 20.17 -33.83 5.19
N ILE A 529 20.75 -34.61 4.27
CA ILE A 529 20.88 -34.21 2.87
C ILE A 529 19.50 -33.99 2.25
N GLY A 530 18.55 -34.89 2.50
CA GLY A 530 17.16 -34.75 2.07
C GLY A 530 16.49 -33.49 2.59
N TRP A 531 16.68 -33.17 3.87
CA TRP A 531 16.16 -31.94 4.48
C TRP A 531 16.75 -30.67 3.88
N ILE A 532 18.07 -30.61 3.64
CA ILE A 532 18.74 -29.47 2.99
C ILE A 532 18.19 -29.28 1.57
N VAL A 533 18.03 -30.36 0.80
CA VAL A 533 17.45 -30.30 -0.55
C VAL A 533 16.01 -29.79 -0.50
N LEU A 534 15.18 -30.33 0.39
CA LEU A 534 13.81 -29.87 0.60
C LEU A 534 13.77 -28.38 0.98
N PHE A 535 14.65 -27.95 1.86
CA PHE A 535 14.78 -26.56 2.27
C PHE A 535 15.09 -25.64 1.07
N VAL A 536 16.09 -25.99 0.25
CA VAL A 536 16.47 -25.20 -0.94
C VAL A 536 15.31 -25.14 -1.93
N VAL A 537 14.68 -26.28 -2.22
CA VAL A 537 13.52 -26.35 -3.12
C VAL A 537 12.36 -25.52 -2.60
N SER A 538 12.03 -25.62 -1.30
CA SER A 538 10.94 -24.85 -0.69
C SER A 538 11.21 -23.33 -0.73
N SER A 539 12.46 -22.92 -0.51
CA SER A 539 12.86 -21.50 -0.55
C SER A 539 12.82 -20.95 -1.97
N LEU A 540 13.38 -21.67 -2.95
CA LEU A 540 13.32 -21.28 -4.36
C LEU A 540 11.88 -21.23 -4.87
N TYR A 541 11.05 -22.18 -4.45
CA TYR A 541 9.63 -22.19 -4.79
C TYR A 541 8.90 -20.98 -4.19
N SER A 542 9.23 -20.60 -2.95
CA SER A 542 8.64 -19.42 -2.31
C SER A 542 9.07 -18.11 -2.98
N TRP A 543 10.34 -17.97 -3.31
CA TRP A 543 10.85 -16.83 -4.08
C TRP A 543 10.17 -16.71 -5.45
N LEU A 544 10.08 -17.83 -6.19
CA LEU A 544 9.41 -17.83 -7.50
C LEU A 544 7.94 -17.44 -7.37
N TRP A 545 7.26 -17.90 -6.33
CA TRP A 545 5.89 -17.53 -6.03
C TRP A 545 5.74 -16.02 -5.78
N ASP A 546 6.60 -15.46 -4.94
CA ASP A 546 6.57 -14.05 -4.56
C ASP A 546 6.75 -13.18 -5.83
N VAL A 547 7.73 -13.49 -6.70
CA VAL A 547 7.99 -12.74 -7.94
C VAL A 547 6.89 -12.89 -8.99
N VAL A 548 6.45 -14.13 -9.28
CA VAL A 548 5.58 -14.41 -10.43
C VAL A 548 4.10 -14.23 -10.07
N MET A 549 3.68 -14.76 -8.93
CA MET A 549 2.26 -14.82 -8.56
C MET A 549 1.86 -13.59 -7.76
N ASP A 550 2.58 -13.31 -6.67
CA ASP A 550 2.19 -12.25 -5.74
C ASP A 550 2.52 -10.86 -6.30
N TRP A 551 3.67 -10.66 -6.96
CA TRP A 551 4.03 -9.39 -7.60
C TRP A 551 3.59 -9.27 -9.06
N GLY A 552 3.21 -10.40 -9.69
CA GLY A 552 2.77 -10.40 -11.10
C GLY A 552 3.87 -10.12 -12.14
N LEU A 553 5.13 -10.31 -11.77
CA LEU A 553 6.30 -10.10 -12.63
C LEU A 553 6.68 -11.39 -13.38
N GLY A 554 7.84 -11.39 -14.06
CA GLY A 554 8.39 -12.57 -14.71
C GLY A 554 7.87 -12.83 -16.13
N ARG A 555 7.21 -11.85 -16.77
CA ARG A 555 6.70 -11.99 -18.15
C ARG A 555 7.79 -11.54 -19.15
N PRO A 556 8.32 -12.44 -20.01
CA PRO A 556 9.39 -12.07 -20.96
C PRO A 556 9.00 -10.94 -21.92
N GLN A 557 7.71 -10.85 -22.25
CA GLN A 557 7.13 -9.82 -23.13
C GLN A 557 7.35 -8.38 -22.62
N TYR A 558 7.46 -8.22 -21.30
CA TYR A 558 7.65 -6.91 -20.65
C TYR A 558 9.03 -6.81 -19.98
N HIS A 559 10.05 -7.45 -20.57
CA HIS A 559 11.41 -7.49 -20.02
C HIS A 559 11.45 -8.10 -18.60
N PHE A 560 10.69 -9.19 -18.37
CA PHE A 560 10.54 -9.85 -17.06
C PHE A 560 9.80 -9.03 -15.99
N LEU A 561 9.15 -7.92 -16.37
CA LEU A 561 8.25 -7.16 -15.50
C LEU A 561 6.77 -7.47 -15.78
N GLY A 562 5.87 -6.85 -15.01
CA GLY A 562 4.42 -6.86 -15.25
C GLY A 562 3.97 -5.91 -16.38
N ASP A 563 2.69 -5.98 -16.73
CA ASP A 563 1.99 -5.14 -17.71
C ASP A 563 1.68 -3.72 -17.21
N GLY A 564 1.52 -3.54 -15.89
CA GLY A 564 1.34 -2.24 -15.23
C GLY A 564 2.29 -2.04 -14.04
N HIS A 565 2.63 -0.78 -13.76
CA HIS A 565 3.50 -0.36 -12.66
C HIS A 565 2.99 0.95 -12.06
N MET A 566 2.83 1.01 -10.74
CA MET A 566 2.50 2.23 -9.99
C MET A 566 3.77 2.89 -9.43
N TYR A 567 4.79 2.10 -9.06
CA TYR A 567 6.09 2.68 -8.69
C TYR A 567 6.82 3.26 -9.91
N SER A 568 7.08 4.59 -9.87
CA SER A 568 7.62 5.37 -10.99
C SER A 568 8.94 4.83 -11.59
N ARG A 569 9.77 4.16 -10.79
CA ARG A 569 11.12 3.73 -11.18
C ARG A 569 11.17 2.21 -11.38
N LYS A 570 11.36 1.78 -12.63
CA LYS A 570 11.43 0.35 -13.01
C LYS A 570 12.59 -0.42 -12.35
N TRP A 571 13.71 0.24 -12.03
CA TRP A 571 14.85 -0.44 -11.39
C TRP A 571 14.51 -1.00 -10.01
N ILE A 572 13.52 -0.40 -9.32
CA ILE A 572 13.10 -0.82 -7.98
C ILE A 572 12.63 -2.28 -8.00
N TYR A 573 11.91 -2.70 -9.05
CA TYR A 573 11.43 -4.08 -9.18
C TYR A 573 12.57 -5.08 -9.34
N TYR A 574 13.58 -4.78 -10.17
CA TYR A 574 14.74 -5.67 -10.33
C TYR A 574 15.56 -5.78 -9.06
N VAL A 575 15.74 -4.66 -8.34
CA VAL A 575 16.39 -4.67 -7.03
C VAL A 575 15.58 -5.49 -6.04
N ALA A 576 14.25 -5.34 -6.01
CA ALA A 576 13.39 -6.14 -5.14
C ALA A 576 13.48 -7.64 -5.44
N ILE A 577 13.51 -8.05 -6.71
CA ILE A 577 13.68 -9.46 -7.11
C ILE A 577 15.01 -10.02 -6.58
N ALA A 578 16.10 -9.27 -6.75
CA ALA A 578 17.42 -9.69 -6.31
C ALA A 578 17.53 -9.72 -4.77
N VAL A 579 17.00 -8.71 -4.09
CA VAL A 579 16.99 -8.63 -2.62
C VAL A 579 16.12 -9.74 -2.04
N ASP A 580 14.94 -10.01 -2.57
CA ASP A 580 14.08 -11.10 -2.10
C ASP A 580 14.75 -12.47 -2.29
N PHE A 581 15.47 -12.68 -3.41
CA PHE A 581 16.25 -13.91 -3.61
C PHE A 581 17.32 -14.12 -2.54
N VAL A 582 17.99 -13.06 -2.08
CA VAL A 582 19.00 -13.17 -1.01
C VAL A 582 18.32 -13.38 0.34
N LEU A 583 17.29 -12.59 0.63
CA LEU A 583 16.61 -12.60 1.92
C LEU A 583 15.73 -13.84 2.12
N ILE A 584 15.30 -14.55 1.07
CA ILE A 584 14.53 -15.81 1.23
C ILE A 584 15.34 -16.89 1.95
N PHE A 585 16.66 -16.78 1.98
CA PHE A 585 17.51 -17.68 2.76
C PHE A 585 17.71 -17.19 4.19
N SER A 586 17.25 -16.00 4.60
CA SER A 586 17.51 -15.47 5.95
C SER A 586 16.81 -16.26 7.05
N TRP A 587 15.69 -16.92 6.75
CA TRP A 587 15.01 -17.77 7.75
C TRP A 587 15.77 -19.07 8.05
N THR A 588 16.78 -19.48 7.25
CA THR A 588 17.66 -20.62 7.61
C THR A 588 18.54 -20.30 8.80
N LEU A 589 19.05 -19.06 8.86
CA LEU A 589 19.97 -18.63 9.90
C LEU A 589 19.30 -18.66 11.27
N ALA A 590 17.96 -18.60 11.31
CA ALA A 590 17.18 -18.76 12.53
C ALA A 590 17.01 -20.22 12.98
N LEU A 591 17.23 -21.20 12.11
CA LEU A 591 17.07 -22.64 12.40
C LEU A 591 18.39 -23.35 12.72
N ILE A 592 19.54 -22.71 12.50
CA ILE A 592 20.86 -23.32 12.75
C ILE A 592 21.19 -23.21 14.25
N PRO A 593 21.51 -24.32 14.94
CA PRO A 593 21.95 -24.29 16.33
C PRO A 593 23.30 -23.56 16.46
N PRO A 594 23.51 -22.76 17.52
CA PRO A 594 24.81 -22.22 17.86
C PRO A 594 25.81 -23.37 18.09
N THR A 595 26.80 -23.53 17.22
CA THR A 595 27.92 -24.44 17.46
C THR A 595 29.22 -23.67 17.26
N ASP A 596 30.05 -23.65 18.29
CA ASP A 596 31.34 -22.94 18.32
C ASP A 596 32.43 -23.66 17.51
N GLU A 597 32.13 -24.81 16.90
CA GLU A 597 33.12 -25.67 16.23
C GLU A 597 33.65 -25.10 14.91
N TYR A 598 32.98 -24.13 14.27
CA TYR A 598 33.37 -23.61 12.96
C TYR A 598 33.45 -22.08 12.90
N SER A 599 34.57 -21.53 12.43
CA SER A 599 34.81 -20.08 12.29
C SER A 599 33.72 -19.33 11.50
N PHE A 600 33.16 -19.95 10.46
CA PHE A 600 32.05 -19.37 9.69
C PHE A 600 30.71 -19.44 10.45
N MET A 601 30.45 -20.49 11.22
CA MET A 601 29.23 -20.61 12.04
C MET A 601 29.27 -19.67 13.25
N GLY A 602 30.43 -19.50 13.88
CA GLY A 602 30.65 -18.46 14.89
C GLY A 602 30.38 -17.07 14.32
N PHE A 603 30.86 -16.76 13.11
CA PHE A 603 30.55 -15.50 12.42
C PHE A 603 29.06 -15.32 12.12
N LEU A 604 28.36 -16.36 11.64
CA LEU A 604 26.91 -16.31 11.42
C LEU A 604 26.13 -16.13 12.74
N LEU A 605 26.63 -16.68 13.84
CA LEU A 605 26.07 -16.50 15.17
C LEU A 605 26.22 -15.05 15.66
N TYR A 606 27.37 -14.42 15.42
CA TYR A 606 27.56 -12.99 15.66
C TYR A 606 26.62 -12.11 14.81
N LEU A 607 26.23 -12.57 13.62
CA LEU A 607 25.26 -11.88 12.76
C LEU A 607 23.80 -12.20 13.10
N GLN A 608 23.51 -13.16 13.98
CA GLN A 608 22.15 -13.57 14.35
C GLN A 608 21.25 -12.39 14.78
N PRO A 609 21.74 -11.40 15.56
CA PRO A 609 21.00 -10.18 15.89
C PRO A 609 20.58 -9.36 14.68
N ILE A 610 21.33 -9.39 13.59
CA ILE A 610 21.01 -8.65 12.36
C ILE A 610 20.06 -9.48 11.49
N THR A 611 20.29 -10.79 11.41
CA THR A 611 19.54 -11.67 10.51
C THR A 611 18.07 -11.83 10.92
N MET A 612 17.74 -11.68 12.22
CA MET A 612 16.35 -11.73 12.70
C MET A 612 15.47 -10.59 12.18
N TYR A 613 16.06 -9.45 11.79
CA TYR A 613 15.33 -8.31 11.22
C TYR A 613 15.13 -8.40 9.71
N LEU A 614 15.86 -9.29 9.03
CA LEU A 614 15.82 -9.42 7.57
C LEU A 614 14.49 -9.98 7.05
N GLU A 615 13.93 -11.00 7.70
CA GLU A 615 12.67 -11.60 7.29
C GLU A 615 11.48 -10.63 7.42
N PRO A 616 11.33 -9.85 8.52
CA PRO A 616 10.36 -8.75 8.58
C PRO A 616 10.51 -7.72 7.45
N ILE A 617 11.74 -7.27 7.16
CA ILE A 617 12.01 -6.32 6.05
C ILE A 617 11.55 -6.90 4.71
N ARG A 618 11.94 -8.15 4.44
CA ARG A 618 11.55 -8.87 3.22
C ARG A 618 10.03 -8.94 3.08
N ARG A 619 9.31 -9.27 4.16
CA ARG A 619 7.85 -9.36 4.16
C ARG A 619 7.16 -8.02 3.93
N SER A 620 7.68 -6.93 4.51
CA SER A 620 7.14 -5.59 4.27
C SER A 620 7.41 -5.10 2.85
N MET A 621 8.58 -5.41 2.29
CA MET A 621 8.85 -5.20 0.86
C MET A 621 7.88 -6.00 -0.01
N TRP A 622 7.68 -7.29 0.28
CA TRP A 622 6.70 -8.13 -0.42
C TRP A 622 5.29 -7.52 -0.37
N ALA A 623 4.87 -6.97 0.78
CA ALA A 623 3.54 -6.38 0.94
C ALA A 623 3.31 -5.14 0.05
N CYS A 624 4.36 -4.37 -0.25
CA CYS A 624 4.31 -3.24 -1.19
C CYS A 624 3.91 -3.71 -2.60
N PHE A 625 4.67 -4.64 -3.17
CA PHE A 625 4.44 -5.15 -4.53
C PHE A 625 3.22 -6.06 -4.64
N ALA A 626 2.93 -6.85 -3.60
CA ALA A 626 1.72 -7.69 -3.57
C ALA A 626 0.44 -6.84 -3.62
N MET A 627 0.40 -5.75 -2.85
CA MET A 627 -0.73 -4.81 -2.86
C MET A 627 -0.85 -4.05 -4.18
N GLU A 628 0.27 -3.66 -4.78
CA GLU A 628 0.27 -3.05 -6.10
C GLU A 628 -0.31 -4.01 -7.15
N ASN A 629 0.17 -5.25 -7.20
CA ASN A 629 -0.32 -6.26 -8.15
C ASN A 629 -1.81 -6.55 -7.92
N GLU A 630 -2.25 -6.63 -6.66
CA GLU A 630 -3.67 -6.79 -6.31
C GLU A 630 -4.49 -5.56 -6.74
N HIS A 631 -3.95 -4.35 -6.61
CA HIS A 631 -4.58 -3.12 -7.10
C HIS A 631 -4.72 -3.11 -8.61
N LEU A 632 -3.66 -3.44 -9.35
CA LEU A 632 -3.64 -3.47 -10.81
C LEU A 632 -4.58 -4.55 -11.37
N ARG A 633 -4.65 -5.72 -10.73
CA ARG A 633 -5.55 -6.80 -11.14
C ARG A 633 -7.01 -6.54 -10.78
N ASN A 634 -7.28 -5.90 -9.63
CA ASN A 634 -8.65 -5.52 -9.25
C ASN A 634 -9.19 -4.33 -10.06
N THR A 635 -8.34 -3.44 -10.55
CA THR A 635 -8.74 -2.34 -11.45
C THR A 635 -9.01 -2.81 -12.88
N LEU A 636 -8.39 -3.91 -13.34
CA LEU A 636 -8.53 -4.43 -14.70
C LEU A 636 -9.52 -5.61 -14.84
N GLY A 637 -10.13 -6.11 -13.76
CA GLY A 637 -10.97 -7.31 -13.82
C GLY A 637 -12.02 -7.41 -12.72
N PHE A 638 -13.23 -6.95 -13.03
CA PHE A 638 -14.52 -7.50 -12.56
C PHE A 638 -14.45 -8.44 -11.34
N ARG A 639 -14.54 -7.89 -10.12
CA ARG A 639 -15.25 -8.61 -9.05
C ARG A 639 -16.72 -8.62 -9.47
N LYS A 640 -17.16 -9.72 -10.10
CA LYS A 640 -18.57 -10.02 -10.34
C LYS A 640 -19.30 -9.94 -9.00
N GLU A 641 -20.07 -8.86 -8.88
CA GLU A 641 -21.10 -8.51 -7.88
C GLU A 641 -20.69 -7.80 -6.57
N LYS A 642 -20.97 -6.48 -6.62
CA LYS A 642 -21.71 -5.62 -5.67
C LYS A 642 -21.20 -5.47 -4.23
N PHE A 643 -20.63 -4.29 -3.96
CA PHE A 643 -21.13 -3.45 -2.87
C PHE A 643 -20.74 -1.96 -3.07
N ILE A 644 -21.66 -1.18 -3.64
CA ILE A 644 -21.96 0.15 -3.11
C ILE A 644 -23.19 -0.12 -2.23
N PRO A 645 -23.21 0.23 -0.93
CA PRO A 645 -24.41 0.09 -0.13
C PRO A 645 -25.51 0.97 -0.73
N LEU A 646 -26.47 0.34 -1.40
CA LEU A 646 -27.81 0.87 -1.62
C LEU A 646 -28.74 0.04 -0.74
N HIS A 647 -29.62 0.73 -0.01
CA HIS A 647 -30.40 0.32 1.17
C HIS A 647 -31.31 -0.92 1.06
N PHE A 648 -31.21 -1.77 0.03
CA PHE A 648 -32.07 -2.96 -0.10
C PHE A 648 -31.32 -4.18 -0.67
N ASP A 649 -31.02 -5.14 0.21
CA ASP A 649 -30.35 -6.41 -0.08
C ASP A 649 -31.12 -7.30 -1.07
N ARG A 650 -30.44 -7.82 -2.09
CA ARG A 650 -30.80 -9.09 -2.75
C ARG A 650 -29.89 -10.19 -2.23
N LYS A 651 -30.47 -11.27 -1.70
CA LYS A 651 -29.73 -12.47 -1.28
C LYS A 651 -29.05 -13.14 -2.48
N PRO A 652 -27.78 -13.58 -2.37
CA PRO A 652 -27.08 -14.29 -3.43
C PRO A 652 -27.71 -15.67 -3.70
N ALA A 653 -27.67 -16.11 -4.96
CA ALA A 653 -28.18 -17.41 -5.39
C ALA A 653 -27.40 -18.56 -4.72
N LYS A 654 -28.12 -19.59 -4.24
CA LYS A 654 -27.50 -20.77 -3.61
C LYS A 654 -26.81 -21.63 -4.70
N PRO A 655 -25.53 -22.01 -4.51
CA PRO A 655 -24.84 -22.90 -5.45
C PRO A 655 -25.31 -24.36 -5.32
N ASP A 656 -25.12 -25.14 -6.39
CA ASP A 656 -25.46 -26.58 -6.44
C ASP A 656 -24.75 -27.39 -5.35
N GLN A 657 -25.52 -28.21 -4.63
CA GLN A 657 -25.09 -28.93 -3.42
C GLN A 657 -24.15 -30.12 -3.70
N GLU A 658 -24.24 -30.78 -4.86
CA GLU A 658 -23.43 -31.97 -5.17
C GLU A 658 -21.96 -31.63 -5.46
N ASP A 659 -21.70 -30.61 -6.28
CA ASP A 659 -20.34 -30.11 -6.55
C ASP A 659 -19.64 -29.67 -5.25
N THR A 660 -20.40 -29.06 -4.35
CA THR A 660 -19.90 -28.52 -3.09
C THR A 660 -19.39 -29.65 -2.18
N LYS A 661 -20.10 -30.78 -2.09
CA LYS A 661 -19.67 -31.95 -1.31
C LYS A 661 -18.42 -32.60 -1.90
N HIS A 662 -18.30 -32.68 -3.23
CA HIS A 662 -17.15 -33.28 -3.88
C HIS A 662 -15.85 -32.48 -3.65
N TYR A 663 -15.92 -31.15 -3.76
CA TYR A 663 -14.78 -30.27 -3.45
C TYR A 663 -14.40 -30.33 -1.97
N ALA A 664 -15.37 -30.37 -1.05
CA ALA A 664 -15.11 -30.50 0.38
C ALA A 664 -14.31 -31.76 0.71
N TYR A 665 -14.68 -32.92 0.14
CA TYR A 665 -13.96 -34.18 0.35
C TYR A 665 -12.51 -34.11 -0.16
N LYS A 666 -12.30 -33.61 -1.38
CA LYS A 666 -10.94 -33.51 -1.94
C LYS A 666 -10.05 -32.56 -1.15
N VAL A 667 -10.59 -31.43 -0.70
CA VAL A 667 -9.86 -30.46 0.15
C VAL A 667 -9.56 -31.07 1.52
N GLY A 668 -10.51 -31.80 2.11
CA GLY A 668 -10.30 -32.53 3.36
C GLY A 668 -9.22 -33.61 3.24
N ALA A 669 -9.20 -34.36 2.13
CA ALA A 669 -8.16 -35.35 1.86
C ALA A 669 -6.77 -34.71 1.72
N LEU A 670 -6.65 -33.58 1.01
CA LEU A 670 -5.40 -32.83 0.92
C LEU A 670 -4.92 -32.34 2.29
N ALA A 671 -5.81 -31.78 3.11
CA ALA A 671 -5.47 -31.37 4.47
C ALA A 671 -4.97 -32.55 5.32
N ALA A 672 -5.64 -33.71 5.21
CA ALA A 672 -5.23 -34.93 5.91
C ALA A 672 -3.84 -35.43 5.47
N VAL A 673 -3.51 -35.34 4.18
CA VAL A 673 -2.17 -35.66 3.67
C VAL A 673 -1.12 -34.72 4.26
N VAL A 674 -1.38 -33.41 4.33
CA VAL A 674 -0.44 -32.46 4.95
C VAL A 674 -0.24 -32.76 6.43
N VAL A 675 -1.29 -33.13 7.17
CA VAL A 675 -1.18 -33.55 8.58
C VAL A 675 -0.35 -34.82 8.71
N ALA A 676 -0.59 -35.82 7.86
CA ALA A 676 0.17 -37.08 7.88
C ALA A 676 1.66 -36.86 7.58
N LEU A 677 1.98 -36.02 6.59
CA LEU A 677 3.36 -35.63 6.28
C LEU A 677 4.00 -34.85 7.43
N SER A 678 3.26 -33.91 8.05
CA SER A 678 3.74 -33.15 9.21
C SER A 678 4.02 -34.08 10.40
N ALA A 679 3.15 -35.06 10.66
CA ALA A 679 3.37 -36.07 11.70
C ALA A 679 4.58 -36.95 11.37
N SER A 680 4.78 -37.32 10.10
CA SER A 680 5.97 -38.07 9.70
C SER A 680 7.25 -37.30 9.97
N ALA A 681 7.30 -36.00 9.66
CA ALA A 681 8.44 -35.13 9.94
C ALA A 681 8.75 -34.97 11.44
N ILE A 682 7.80 -35.28 12.32
CA ILE A 682 7.95 -35.25 13.78
C ILE A 682 8.36 -36.63 14.34
N PHE A 683 7.75 -37.71 13.85
CA PHE A 683 7.80 -39.03 14.51
C PHE A 683 8.55 -40.13 13.74
N LEU A 684 8.67 -40.03 12.43
CA LEU A 684 9.12 -41.13 11.57
C LEU A 684 10.52 -40.93 10.98
N PHE A 685 11.15 -39.77 11.18
CA PHE A 685 12.42 -39.43 10.55
C PHE A 685 13.50 -39.13 11.56
#